data_AF-A0A1S9MDE6-F1
#
_entry.id   AF-A0A1S9MDE6-F1
#
_cell.length_a   1.000
_cell.length_b   1.000
_cell.length_c   1.000
_cell.angle_alpha   90.00
_cell.angle_beta   90.00
_cell.angle_gamma   90.00
#
_symmetry.space_group_name_H-M   'P 1'
#
loop_
_entity.id
_entity.type
_entity.pdbx_description
1 polymer ?
#
loop_
_entity_poly.entity_id
_entity_poly.type
_entity_poly.pdbx_seq_one_letter_code
_entity_poly.pdbx_strand_id
1 'polypeptide(L)'
;MIRDVLEHNEAVSPNDFEIARIRAALPEYFDKNGSFMFDRLQESLRSGEVTLTREGYELKFLGKSYAKYLTSTKTGTVVVPDLEHNSEPPNAESKNLYVVGDNLDALKHLLGSYSGQAKCIYIDPPYNTGSDGFVYNDDFGFNALQLVEKIGLDEDEASRIIDLRGKSSHSAWLTFMYPRLELAKEMLADDGVLFVSIDDNEQFNLRALCDEVFGEENWLGNIVWKNATDNNPTQVAIEHEYVLVYCKSRQDVSSVWKSKVSAIKDTLISIGDQLNQEHSEPVKLQAAYSAWFRENKWQLGRLDRYKYIDAGGVYTGSQSVHNPGREGYRYDILHPITQKPCKQPLFGYRFPEASMSKLIEDGKILFGKDESKIVEIKVYAREYSDKLDSVIELDGRAGATEVGDLFGDKVFTNPKPSQLLTQLLDFVTSPDDIVFDFFSGSATTADATMQLNATDGGSRRYVLVQLPEAIAEGKPGWKQGYRTIDEIGRDRIHKAAAKIQSATGAEIDYGFRLFRLEEPNGKTLDQLQSFDPAQSDALFSGDYVSKFNLNETPGRDVVLATWLLQDGHGLTDDSESVRLVDYELDVCDDSAYIIEPGLTSEDVMALVSKLESGELDVSRVVVFGYSVEFSVMHELKKNLSVLKSGRSVSVLERF
;
A
#
# COMPACT_ATOMS: atom_id res chain seq x y z
N MET A 1 -16.01 11.90 19.29
CA MET A 1 -14.87 11.04 18.97
C MET A 1 -15.10 9.63 19.48
N ILE A 2 -14.99 9.33 20.77
CA ILE A 2 -15.08 7.93 21.25
C ILE A 2 -16.51 7.53 21.61
N ARG A 3 -17.30 8.45 22.17
CA ARG A 3 -18.73 8.17 22.42
C ARG A 3 -19.45 7.94 21.11
N ASP A 4 -19.19 8.79 20.11
CA ASP A 4 -19.77 8.64 18.76
C ASP A 4 -19.39 7.30 18.10
N VAL A 5 -18.18 6.79 18.36
CA VAL A 5 -17.72 5.48 17.88
C VAL A 5 -18.47 4.34 18.59
N LEU A 6 -18.64 4.43 19.91
CA LEU A 6 -19.35 3.40 20.68
C LEU A 6 -20.83 3.33 20.27
N GLU A 7 -21.49 4.48 20.13
CA GLU A 7 -22.87 4.56 19.64
C GLU A 7 -23.02 3.97 18.23
N HIS A 8 -22.07 4.26 17.32
CA HIS A 8 -22.03 3.65 15.98
C HIS A 8 -21.88 2.13 16.06
N ASN A 9 -20.90 1.65 16.85
CA ASN A 9 -20.61 0.22 16.99
C ASN A 9 -21.73 -0.55 17.68
N GLU A 10 -22.56 0.11 18.51
CA GLU A 10 -23.74 -0.52 19.09
C GLU A 10 -24.83 -0.82 18.05
N ALA A 11 -24.97 0.01 17.02
CA ALA A 11 -26.02 -0.10 16.01
C ALA A 11 -25.59 -0.88 14.75
N VAL A 12 -24.29 -1.16 14.59
CA VAL A 12 -23.75 -1.72 13.36
C VAL A 12 -24.08 -3.20 13.17
N SER A 13 -24.42 -3.57 11.95
CA SER A 13 -24.65 -4.94 11.50
C SER A 13 -23.51 -5.44 10.60
N PRO A 14 -23.30 -6.77 10.46
CA PRO A 14 -22.18 -7.33 9.71
C PRO A 14 -22.05 -6.85 8.26
N ASN A 15 -23.18 -6.61 7.57
CA ASN A 15 -23.16 -6.23 6.15
C ASN A 15 -23.17 -4.72 5.93
N ASP A 16 -23.12 -3.89 6.99
CA ASP A 16 -23.28 -2.44 6.85
C ASP A 16 -22.18 -1.81 5.99
N PHE A 17 -20.95 -2.30 6.10
CA PHE A 17 -19.84 -1.87 5.24
C PHE A 17 -20.16 -2.10 3.74
N GLU A 18 -20.61 -3.29 3.38
CA GLU A 18 -20.95 -3.64 2.00
C GLU A 18 -22.17 -2.84 1.50
N ILE A 19 -23.19 -2.68 2.33
CA ILE A 19 -24.38 -1.90 2.00
C ILE A 19 -24.03 -0.41 1.81
N ALA A 20 -23.10 0.14 2.60
CA ALA A 20 -22.63 1.51 2.44
C ALA A 20 -21.95 1.71 1.07
N ARG A 21 -21.13 0.75 0.63
CA ARG A 21 -20.48 0.76 -0.69
C ARG A 21 -21.48 0.68 -1.83
N ILE A 22 -22.43 -0.26 -1.74
CA ILE A 22 -23.50 -0.40 -2.74
C ILE A 22 -24.31 0.91 -2.82
N ARG A 23 -24.63 1.52 -1.68
CA ARG A 23 -25.36 2.80 -1.62
C ARG A 23 -24.58 3.96 -2.22
N ALA A 24 -23.27 4.01 -1.99
CA ALA A 24 -22.41 5.04 -2.58
C ALA A 24 -22.29 4.88 -4.09
N ALA A 25 -22.15 3.64 -4.59
CA ALA A 25 -21.99 3.36 -6.01
C ALA A 25 -23.29 3.42 -6.82
N LEU A 26 -24.43 3.07 -6.20
CA LEU A 26 -25.72 2.86 -6.88
C LEU A 26 -26.88 3.57 -6.15
N PRO A 27 -26.80 4.87 -5.86
CA PRO A 27 -27.79 5.58 -5.04
C PRO A 27 -29.20 5.59 -5.64
N GLU A 28 -29.33 5.59 -6.97
CA GLU A 28 -30.60 5.59 -7.69
C GLU A 28 -31.40 4.29 -7.56
N TYR A 29 -30.77 3.23 -7.04
CA TYR A 29 -31.40 1.94 -6.75
C TYR A 29 -31.91 1.85 -5.31
N PHE A 30 -31.83 2.92 -4.53
CA PHE A 30 -32.46 3.03 -3.23
C PHE A 30 -33.68 3.95 -3.29
N ASP A 31 -34.77 3.54 -2.65
CA ASP A 31 -35.94 4.41 -2.51
C ASP A 31 -35.72 5.48 -1.43
N LYS A 32 -36.68 6.40 -1.28
CA LYS A 32 -36.64 7.45 -0.24
C LYS A 32 -36.60 6.91 1.20
N ASN A 33 -36.95 5.65 1.41
CA ASN A 33 -36.93 4.97 2.70
C ASN A 33 -35.64 4.15 2.89
N GLY A 34 -34.72 4.20 1.91
CA GLY A 34 -33.46 3.48 1.93
C GLY A 34 -33.55 1.99 1.58
N SER A 35 -34.67 1.52 1.04
CA SER A 35 -34.86 0.14 0.58
C SER A 35 -34.25 -0.07 -0.81
N PHE A 36 -33.53 -1.18 -1.01
CA PHE A 36 -32.89 -1.51 -2.29
C PHE A 36 -33.88 -2.07 -3.31
N MET A 37 -33.98 -1.43 -4.47
CA MET A 37 -34.89 -1.78 -5.56
C MET A 37 -34.23 -2.82 -6.50
N PHE A 38 -34.12 -4.07 -6.03
CA PHE A 38 -33.46 -5.16 -6.75
C PHE A 38 -34.01 -5.37 -8.18
N ASP A 39 -35.34 -5.34 -8.35
CA ASP A 39 -35.97 -5.53 -9.66
C ASP A 39 -35.51 -4.47 -10.68
N ARG A 40 -35.35 -3.21 -10.25
CA ARG A 40 -34.88 -2.13 -11.11
C ARG A 40 -33.42 -2.35 -11.55
N LEU A 41 -32.56 -2.84 -10.65
CA LEU A 41 -31.18 -3.20 -11.02
C LEU A 41 -31.19 -4.35 -12.02
N GLN A 42 -31.99 -5.38 -11.76
CA GLN A 42 -32.10 -6.53 -12.64
C GLN A 42 -32.59 -6.15 -14.04
N GLU A 43 -33.55 -5.23 -14.15
CA GLU A 43 -34.01 -4.68 -15.44
C GLU A 43 -32.91 -3.89 -16.16
N SER A 44 -32.17 -3.05 -15.44
CA SER A 44 -31.04 -2.28 -15.99
C SER A 44 -29.96 -3.20 -16.57
N LEU A 45 -29.55 -4.22 -15.83
CA LEU A 45 -28.54 -5.19 -16.25
C LEU A 45 -28.97 -5.98 -17.50
N ARG A 46 -30.25 -6.36 -17.61
CA ARG A 46 -30.79 -7.02 -18.80
C ARG A 46 -30.75 -6.14 -20.05
N SER A 47 -30.81 -4.83 -19.88
CA SER A 47 -30.75 -3.88 -21.00
C SER A 47 -29.31 -3.62 -21.49
N GLY A 48 -28.30 -3.84 -20.63
CA GLY A 48 -26.91 -3.42 -20.85
C GLY A 48 -25.97 -4.43 -21.49
N GLU A 49 -26.45 -5.44 -22.24
CA GLU A 49 -25.63 -6.56 -22.74
C GLU A 49 -24.82 -7.33 -21.65
N VAL A 50 -25.17 -7.16 -20.37
CA VAL A 50 -24.52 -7.88 -19.26
C VAL A 50 -25.08 -9.30 -19.17
N THR A 51 -24.18 -10.29 -19.20
CA THR A 51 -24.58 -11.69 -19.04
C THR A 51 -24.86 -11.99 -17.57
N LEU A 52 -26.10 -12.36 -17.23
CA LEU A 52 -26.48 -12.77 -15.88
C LEU A 52 -26.19 -14.26 -15.68
N THR A 53 -25.21 -14.58 -14.84
CA THR A 53 -24.93 -15.96 -14.41
C THR A 53 -25.60 -16.29 -13.07
N ARG A 54 -25.96 -17.56 -12.88
CA ARG A 54 -26.36 -18.11 -11.57
C ARG A 54 -25.27 -19.00 -10.96
N GLU A 55 -24.17 -19.19 -11.66
CA GLU A 55 -22.97 -19.85 -11.16
C GLU A 55 -22.11 -18.80 -10.46
N GLY A 56 -21.79 -19.05 -9.20
CA GLY A 56 -20.90 -18.23 -8.37
C GLY A 56 -20.14 -19.11 -7.41
N TYR A 57 -18.90 -18.73 -7.13
CA TYR A 57 -18.07 -19.35 -6.09
C TYR A 57 -18.27 -18.59 -4.77
N GLU A 58 -18.47 -19.31 -3.66
CA GLU A 58 -18.57 -18.72 -2.33
C GLU A 58 -17.58 -19.42 -1.39
N LEU A 59 -16.65 -18.68 -0.81
CA LEU A 59 -15.75 -19.18 0.21
C LEU A 59 -16.48 -19.17 1.57
N LYS A 60 -16.79 -20.35 2.11
CA LYS A 60 -17.40 -20.48 3.45
C LYS A 60 -16.36 -20.88 4.49
N PHE A 61 -16.28 -20.11 5.56
CA PHE A 61 -15.46 -20.42 6.73
C PHE A 61 -16.14 -19.93 8.02
N LEU A 62 -15.83 -20.59 9.13
CA LEU A 62 -16.30 -20.19 10.45
C LEU A 62 -15.67 -18.85 10.84
N GLY A 63 -16.48 -17.90 11.28
CA GLY A 63 -16.00 -16.54 11.63
C GLY A 63 -16.19 -15.50 10.52
N LYS A 64 -16.65 -15.88 9.32
CA LYS A 64 -16.88 -14.94 8.21
C LYS A 64 -17.84 -13.80 8.56
N SER A 65 -18.98 -14.11 9.19
CA SER A 65 -19.94 -13.08 9.63
C SER A 65 -19.34 -12.14 10.69
N TYR A 66 -18.46 -12.67 11.55
CA TYR A 66 -17.73 -11.88 12.53
C TYR A 66 -16.68 -10.97 11.87
N ALA A 67 -15.92 -11.48 10.90
CA ALA A 67 -14.99 -10.68 10.11
C ALA A 67 -15.68 -9.52 9.36
N LYS A 68 -16.88 -9.76 8.82
CA LYS A 68 -17.73 -8.72 8.21
C LYS A 68 -18.18 -7.66 9.23
N TYR A 69 -18.58 -8.10 10.42
CA TYR A 69 -18.88 -7.20 11.54
C TYR A 69 -17.67 -6.33 11.93
N LEU A 70 -16.49 -6.94 12.08
CA LEU A 70 -15.24 -6.21 12.36
C LEU A 70 -14.93 -5.15 11.30
N THR A 71 -15.20 -5.45 10.02
CA THR A 71 -15.03 -4.50 8.91
C THR A 71 -15.98 -3.30 9.04
N SER A 72 -17.21 -3.51 9.54
CA SER A 72 -18.24 -2.47 9.65
C SER A 72 -18.09 -1.57 10.89
N THR A 73 -17.38 -2.04 11.93
CA THR A 73 -17.12 -1.26 13.15
C THR A 73 -16.07 -0.17 12.93
N LYS A 74 -16.22 0.94 13.65
CA LYS A 74 -15.17 1.96 13.82
C LYS A 74 -14.18 1.56 14.90
N THR A 75 -12.94 2.03 14.80
CA THR A 75 -11.91 1.78 15.81
C THR A 75 -12.13 2.63 17.07
N GLY A 76 -11.94 2.03 18.24
CA GLY A 76 -11.98 2.70 19.54
C GLY A 76 -10.64 3.32 19.96
N THR A 77 -9.60 3.18 19.14
CA THR A 77 -8.27 3.74 19.40
C THR A 77 -8.18 5.21 18.99
N VAL A 78 -7.22 5.93 19.55
CA VAL A 78 -6.81 7.28 19.15
C VAL A 78 -5.41 7.26 18.55
N VAL A 79 -5.10 8.28 17.75
CA VAL A 79 -3.78 8.45 17.12
C VAL A 79 -2.92 9.37 17.98
N VAL A 80 -1.81 8.84 18.49
CA VAL A 80 -0.87 9.55 19.37
C VAL A 80 0.41 9.87 18.58
N PRO A 81 0.65 11.14 18.20
CA PRO A 81 1.91 11.52 17.56
C PRO A 81 3.08 11.45 18.54
N ASP A 82 4.23 10.94 18.09
CA ASP A 82 5.49 10.98 18.83
C ASP A 82 6.18 12.34 18.57
N LEU A 83 5.88 13.33 19.40
CA LEU A 83 6.29 14.72 19.15
C LEU A 83 7.81 14.91 19.15
N GLU A 84 8.53 14.16 20.01
CA GLU A 84 10.00 14.21 20.05
C GLU A 84 10.58 13.68 18.73
N HIS A 85 10.26 12.43 18.36
CA HIS A 85 10.73 11.83 17.10
C HIS A 85 10.34 12.66 15.88
N ASN A 86 9.10 13.16 15.84
CA ASN A 86 8.57 13.92 14.71
C ASN A 86 9.20 15.31 14.59
N SER A 87 9.77 15.87 15.65
CA SER A 87 10.44 17.17 15.60
C SER A 87 11.90 17.10 15.16
N GLU A 88 12.54 15.94 15.24
CA GLU A 88 13.93 15.76 14.87
C GLU A 88 14.12 15.85 13.34
N PRO A 89 15.10 16.61 12.83
CA PRO A 89 15.57 16.41 11.46
C PRO A 89 16.20 15.01 11.35
N PRO A 90 15.82 14.14 10.38
CA PRO A 90 15.11 14.42 9.12
C PRO A 90 13.57 14.22 9.13
N ASN A 91 12.95 13.89 10.25
CA ASN A 91 11.55 13.47 10.34
C ASN A 91 10.54 14.62 10.24
N ALA A 92 10.91 15.83 10.68
CA ALA A 92 10.02 17.00 10.72
C ALA A 92 9.28 17.25 9.39
N GLU A 93 10.01 17.21 8.28
CA GLU A 93 9.46 17.45 6.94
C GLU A 93 9.12 16.17 6.18
N SER A 94 9.25 15.01 6.84
CA SER A 94 9.06 13.73 6.17
C SER A 94 7.60 13.49 5.81
N LYS A 95 7.39 12.95 4.60
CA LYS A 95 6.09 12.50 4.10
C LYS A 95 5.91 10.98 4.24
N ASN A 96 6.88 10.30 4.84
CA ASN A 96 6.79 8.89 5.18
C ASN A 96 6.17 8.69 6.56
N LEU A 97 5.43 7.60 6.75
CA LEU A 97 4.73 7.29 7.99
C LEU A 97 5.08 5.92 8.56
N TYR A 98 5.19 5.87 9.88
CA TYR A 98 5.25 4.64 10.66
C TYR A 98 4.21 4.68 11.78
N VAL A 99 3.26 3.74 11.75
CA VAL A 99 2.18 3.62 12.73
C VAL A 99 2.41 2.36 13.57
N VAL A 100 2.50 2.54 14.89
CA VAL A 100 2.62 1.45 15.85
C VAL A 100 1.24 1.11 16.40
N GLY A 101 0.76 -0.12 16.18
CA GLY A 101 -0.56 -0.55 16.64
C GLY A 101 -1.08 -1.76 15.87
N ASP A 102 -2.29 -2.23 16.22
CA ASP A 102 -2.96 -3.25 15.42
C ASP A 102 -3.29 -2.70 14.04
N ASN A 103 -3.02 -3.51 13.02
CA ASN A 103 -3.19 -3.09 11.64
C ASN A 103 -4.66 -2.97 11.21
N LEU A 104 -5.60 -3.66 11.84
CA LEU A 104 -7.02 -3.45 11.57
C LEU A 104 -7.45 -2.04 12.02
N ASP A 105 -7.04 -1.63 13.22
CA ASP A 105 -7.32 -0.28 13.73
C ASP A 105 -6.60 0.80 12.91
N ALA A 106 -5.35 0.55 12.53
CA ALA A 106 -4.60 1.46 11.67
C ALA A 106 -5.27 1.64 10.31
N LEU A 107 -5.72 0.56 9.67
CA LEU A 107 -6.42 0.63 8.39
C LEU A 107 -7.72 1.44 8.52
N LYS A 108 -8.51 1.24 9.59
CA LYS A 108 -9.74 2.01 9.84
C LYS A 108 -9.47 3.51 10.00
N HIS A 109 -8.42 3.85 10.73
CA HIS A 109 -7.95 5.23 10.87
C HIS A 109 -7.50 5.79 9.52
N LEU A 110 -6.57 5.12 8.85
CA LEU A 110 -5.94 5.60 7.61
C LEU A 110 -6.94 5.75 6.46
N LEU A 111 -8.02 4.98 6.41
CA LEU A 111 -9.06 5.12 5.39
C LEU A 111 -9.68 6.52 5.34
N GLY A 112 -9.73 7.26 6.46
CA GLY A 112 -10.26 8.62 6.49
C GLY A 112 -9.50 9.58 5.58
N SER A 113 -8.20 9.36 5.37
CA SER A 113 -7.32 10.26 4.59
C SER A 113 -6.62 9.62 3.41
N TYR A 114 -6.56 8.28 3.33
CA TYR A 114 -5.79 7.56 2.31
C TYR A 114 -6.65 6.64 1.43
N SER A 115 -7.98 6.69 1.55
CA SER A 115 -8.86 5.95 0.64
C SER A 115 -8.60 6.35 -0.81
N GLY A 116 -8.41 5.37 -1.68
CA GLY A 116 -8.13 5.61 -3.10
C GLY A 116 -6.73 6.11 -3.44
N GLN A 117 -5.76 6.09 -2.53
CA GLN A 117 -4.44 6.72 -2.74
C GLN A 117 -3.27 5.75 -2.78
N ALA A 118 -3.42 4.52 -2.27
CA ALA A 118 -2.33 3.55 -2.26
C ALA A 118 -2.08 3.03 -3.68
N LYS A 119 -0.92 3.36 -4.26
CA LYS A 119 -0.54 2.81 -5.56
C LYS A 119 -0.18 1.34 -5.44
N CYS A 120 0.58 1.00 -4.40
CA CYS A 120 0.99 -0.36 -4.14
C CYS A 120 0.78 -0.68 -2.67
N ILE A 121 0.19 -1.85 -2.40
CA ILE A 121 0.21 -2.47 -1.09
C ILE A 121 1.08 -3.71 -1.22
N TYR A 122 2.15 -3.79 -0.42
CA TYR A 122 2.91 -5.03 -0.24
C TYR A 122 2.72 -5.49 1.20
N ILE A 123 2.34 -6.75 1.41
CA ILE A 123 2.22 -7.33 2.75
C ILE A 123 2.86 -8.70 2.83
N ASP A 124 3.45 -8.98 3.99
CA ASP A 124 4.00 -10.26 4.38
C ASP A 124 3.28 -10.77 5.64
N PRO A 125 2.02 -11.25 5.50
CA PRO A 125 1.24 -11.74 6.63
C PRO A 125 1.87 -13.01 7.24
N PRO A 126 1.45 -13.42 8.46
CA PRO A 126 1.83 -14.72 9.01
C PRO A 126 1.40 -15.86 8.08
N TYR A 127 2.29 -16.82 7.81
CA TYR A 127 2.03 -17.90 6.84
C TYR A 127 1.20 -19.06 7.40
N ASN A 128 1.01 -19.10 8.73
CA ASN A 128 0.30 -20.17 9.44
C ASN A 128 1.00 -21.54 9.31
N THR A 129 2.32 -21.56 9.43
CA THR A 129 3.15 -22.77 9.32
C THR A 129 3.01 -23.71 10.52
N GLY A 130 2.39 -23.25 11.60
CA GLY A 130 2.36 -23.90 12.92
C GLY A 130 3.66 -23.72 13.73
N SER A 131 4.70 -23.11 13.15
CA SER A 131 5.98 -22.83 13.82
C SER A 131 6.34 -21.33 13.87
N ASP A 132 5.60 -20.51 13.13
CA ASP A 132 5.70 -19.05 13.09
C ASP A 132 5.03 -18.37 14.29
N GLY A 133 4.33 -19.13 15.13
CA GLY A 133 3.67 -18.63 16.33
C GLY A 133 2.34 -17.92 16.06
N PHE A 134 1.80 -17.99 14.84
CA PHE A 134 0.49 -17.40 14.55
C PHE A 134 -0.60 -18.04 15.39
N VAL A 135 -1.36 -17.19 16.09
CA VAL A 135 -2.52 -17.57 16.88
C VAL A 135 -3.54 -16.45 16.75
N TYR A 136 -4.80 -16.80 16.45
CA TYR A 136 -5.89 -15.83 16.43
C TYR A 136 -6.18 -15.35 17.85
N ASN A 137 -5.77 -14.12 18.14
CA ASN A 137 -5.79 -13.56 19.50
C ASN A 137 -6.77 -12.41 19.67
N ASP A 138 -7.67 -12.21 18.70
CA ASP A 138 -8.67 -11.16 18.76
C ASP A 138 -9.54 -11.31 20.03
N ASP A 139 -9.73 -10.21 20.74
CA ASP A 139 -10.61 -10.18 21.89
C ASP A 139 -12.01 -9.91 21.38
N PHE A 140 -12.82 -10.97 21.28
CA PHE A 140 -14.16 -10.86 20.73
C PHE A 140 -15.01 -9.78 21.42
N GLY A 141 -14.67 -9.38 22.67
CA GLY A 141 -15.40 -8.35 23.42
C GLY A 141 -16.84 -8.75 23.80
N PHE A 142 -17.26 -9.94 23.38
CA PHE A 142 -18.61 -10.46 23.46
C PHE A 142 -18.60 -11.91 23.95
N ASN A 143 -19.59 -12.26 24.76
CA ASN A 143 -19.96 -13.65 24.97
C ASN A 143 -20.87 -14.16 23.82
N ALA A 144 -21.15 -15.47 23.80
CA ALA A 144 -21.90 -16.09 22.70
C ALA A 144 -23.28 -15.46 22.51
N LEU A 145 -24.00 -15.15 23.59
CA LEU A 145 -25.33 -14.52 23.52
C LEU A 145 -25.27 -13.11 22.94
N GLN A 146 -24.25 -12.33 23.29
CA GLN A 146 -24.04 -10.99 22.72
C GLN A 146 -23.69 -11.06 21.23
N LEU A 147 -22.90 -12.05 20.81
CA LEU A 147 -22.59 -12.30 19.40
C LEU A 147 -23.85 -12.70 18.60
N VAL A 148 -24.70 -13.55 19.17
CA VAL A 148 -26.01 -13.91 18.59
C VAL A 148 -26.85 -12.66 18.37
N GLU A 149 -26.97 -11.80 19.39
CA GLU A 149 -27.76 -10.57 19.31
C GLU A 149 -27.21 -9.58 18.28
N LYS A 150 -25.87 -9.41 18.22
CA LYS A 150 -25.22 -8.44 17.31
C LYS A 150 -25.14 -8.89 15.86
N ILE A 151 -24.86 -10.17 15.63
CA ILE A 151 -24.53 -10.69 14.28
C ILE A 151 -25.69 -11.50 13.69
N GLY A 152 -26.66 -11.90 14.51
CA GLY A 152 -27.79 -12.72 14.08
C GLY A 152 -27.43 -14.18 13.80
N LEU A 153 -26.41 -14.70 14.51
CA LEU A 153 -25.95 -16.08 14.42
C LEU A 153 -26.80 -17.01 15.30
N ASP A 154 -26.72 -18.32 15.07
CA ASP A 154 -27.16 -19.28 16.08
C ASP A 154 -26.14 -19.41 17.22
N GLU A 155 -26.60 -19.85 18.39
CA GLU A 155 -25.78 -19.92 19.62
C GLU A 155 -24.60 -20.89 19.48
N ASP A 156 -24.80 -21.99 18.76
CA ASP A 156 -23.74 -22.99 18.51
C ASP A 156 -22.65 -22.39 17.61
N GLU A 157 -23.02 -21.68 16.54
CA GLU A 157 -22.07 -20.97 15.68
C GLU A 157 -21.32 -19.87 16.44
N ALA A 158 -22.02 -19.06 17.23
CA ALA A 158 -21.41 -18.01 18.04
C ALA A 158 -20.38 -18.56 19.04
N SER A 159 -20.70 -19.68 19.72
CA SER A 159 -19.74 -20.34 20.62
C SER A 159 -18.50 -20.84 19.87
N ARG A 160 -18.69 -21.43 18.68
CA ARG A 160 -17.57 -21.94 17.87
C ARG A 160 -16.68 -20.82 17.35
N ILE A 161 -17.24 -19.64 17.07
CA ILE A 161 -16.48 -18.44 16.70
C ILE A 161 -15.61 -17.99 17.87
N ILE A 162 -16.16 -17.89 19.08
CA ILE A 162 -15.37 -17.54 20.28
C ILE A 162 -14.23 -18.53 20.48
N ASP A 163 -14.49 -19.82 20.25
CA ASP A 163 -13.49 -20.88 20.34
C ASP A 163 -12.38 -20.79 19.26
N LEU A 164 -12.47 -19.88 18.27
CA LEU A 164 -11.35 -19.60 17.38
C LEU A 164 -10.19 -18.90 18.10
N ARG A 165 -10.46 -18.20 19.21
CA ARG A 165 -9.41 -17.58 20.03
C ARG A 165 -8.41 -18.63 20.46
N GLY A 166 -7.12 -18.35 20.29
CA GLY A 166 -6.06 -19.28 20.62
C GLY A 166 -5.80 -20.36 19.57
N LYS A 167 -6.48 -20.34 18.40
CA LYS A 167 -6.28 -21.33 17.33
C LYS A 167 -5.51 -20.75 16.14
N SER A 168 -4.87 -21.67 15.43
CA SER A 168 -4.14 -21.45 14.16
C SER A 168 -4.79 -22.20 12.99
N SER A 169 -6.12 -22.40 13.04
CA SER A 169 -6.83 -23.06 11.93
C SER A 169 -7.01 -22.12 10.74
N HIS A 170 -7.23 -22.67 9.54
CA HIS A 170 -7.52 -21.88 8.33
C HIS A 170 -8.69 -20.90 8.54
N SER A 171 -9.75 -21.30 9.24
CA SER A 171 -10.87 -20.40 9.57
C SER A 171 -10.43 -19.22 10.44
N ALA A 172 -9.52 -19.45 11.39
CA ALA A 172 -8.99 -18.41 12.26
C ALA A 172 -8.12 -17.42 11.45
N TRP A 173 -7.26 -17.95 10.58
CA TRP A 173 -6.44 -17.14 9.67
C TRP A 173 -7.29 -16.33 8.67
N LEU A 174 -8.31 -16.94 8.06
CA LEU A 174 -9.25 -16.26 7.17
C LEU A 174 -10.05 -15.16 7.90
N THR A 175 -10.49 -15.43 9.14
CA THR A 175 -11.19 -14.43 9.97
C THR A 175 -10.29 -13.23 10.27
N PHE A 176 -8.99 -13.46 10.48
CA PHE A 176 -7.98 -12.42 10.67
C PHE A 176 -7.72 -11.60 9.40
N MET A 177 -7.53 -12.26 8.25
CA MET A 177 -7.14 -11.59 7.00
C MET A 177 -8.29 -10.89 6.28
N TYR A 178 -9.52 -11.42 6.36
CA TYR A 178 -10.69 -10.90 5.65
C TYR A 178 -10.91 -9.38 5.85
N PRO A 179 -11.05 -8.85 7.09
CA PRO A 179 -11.35 -7.44 7.27
C PRO A 179 -10.18 -6.55 6.81
N ARG A 180 -8.94 -7.02 6.97
CA ARG A 180 -7.74 -6.28 6.55
C ARG A 180 -7.69 -6.12 5.03
N LEU A 181 -8.03 -7.17 4.28
CA LEU A 181 -8.07 -7.13 2.82
C LEU A 181 -9.24 -6.29 2.28
N GLU A 182 -10.41 -6.33 2.92
CA GLU A 182 -11.55 -5.45 2.59
C GLU A 182 -11.17 -3.97 2.73
N LEU A 183 -10.56 -3.58 3.85
CA LEU A 183 -10.11 -2.20 4.05
C LEU A 183 -8.94 -1.83 3.11
N ALA A 184 -7.99 -2.74 2.88
CA ALA A 184 -6.89 -2.53 1.95
C ALA A 184 -7.39 -2.24 0.52
N LYS A 185 -8.47 -2.90 0.07
CA LYS A 185 -9.09 -2.63 -1.24
C LYS A 185 -9.59 -1.19 -1.35
N GLU A 186 -10.16 -0.64 -0.29
CA GLU A 186 -10.65 0.75 -0.27
C GLU A 186 -9.50 1.77 -0.19
N MET A 187 -8.32 1.37 0.27
CA MET A 187 -7.11 2.21 0.25
C MET A 187 -6.47 2.28 -1.14
N LEU A 188 -6.56 1.22 -1.94
CA LEU A 188 -5.96 1.20 -3.27
C LEU A 188 -6.54 2.31 -4.17
N ALA A 189 -5.65 2.97 -4.91
CA ALA A 189 -6.04 3.73 -6.09
C ALA A 189 -6.69 2.81 -7.13
N ASP A 190 -7.44 3.37 -8.08
CA ASP A 190 -8.16 2.57 -9.07
C ASP A 190 -7.22 1.69 -9.91
N ASP A 191 -6.04 2.22 -10.24
CA ASP A 191 -4.94 1.50 -10.90
C ASP A 191 -3.92 0.88 -9.89
N GLY A 192 -4.32 0.76 -8.63
CA GLY A 192 -3.50 0.26 -7.53
C GLY A 192 -3.35 -1.26 -7.52
N VAL A 193 -2.21 -1.73 -7.01
CA VAL A 193 -1.79 -3.15 -7.02
C VAL A 193 -1.52 -3.66 -5.62
N LEU A 194 -2.02 -4.86 -5.31
CA LEU A 194 -1.75 -5.62 -4.10
C LEU A 194 -0.78 -6.76 -4.39
N PHE A 195 0.32 -6.83 -3.63
CA PHE A 195 1.21 -7.99 -3.53
C PHE A 195 1.10 -8.60 -2.13
N VAL A 196 0.91 -9.92 -2.07
CA VAL A 196 0.86 -10.66 -0.80
C VAL A 196 1.83 -11.84 -0.84
N SER A 197 2.85 -11.80 0.01
CA SER A 197 3.75 -12.94 0.22
C SER A 197 3.04 -14.04 1.02
N ILE A 198 3.20 -15.30 0.61
CA ILE A 198 2.62 -16.46 1.30
C ILE A 198 3.37 -17.74 0.92
N ASP A 199 3.27 -18.78 1.75
CA ASP A 199 3.71 -20.14 1.41
C ASP A 199 2.53 -21.09 1.12
N ASP A 200 2.83 -22.37 0.91
CA ASP A 200 1.84 -23.41 0.57
C ASP A 200 0.73 -23.61 1.62
N ASN A 201 0.89 -23.17 2.88
CA ASN A 201 -0.10 -23.43 3.94
C ASN A 201 -1.41 -22.69 3.72
N GLU A 202 -1.34 -21.44 3.26
CA GLU A 202 -2.51 -20.57 3.07
C GLU A 202 -2.62 -20.01 1.64
N GLN A 203 -1.72 -20.35 0.71
CA GLN A 203 -1.75 -19.86 -0.68
C GLN A 203 -3.13 -20.02 -1.34
N PHE A 204 -3.74 -21.19 -1.21
CA PHE A 204 -5.05 -21.46 -1.83
C PHE A 204 -6.16 -20.65 -1.15
N ASN A 205 -6.15 -20.62 0.19
CA ASN A 205 -7.16 -19.92 0.97
C ASN A 205 -7.09 -18.40 0.75
N LEU A 206 -5.88 -17.84 0.69
CA LEU A 206 -5.65 -16.44 0.34
C LEU A 206 -6.10 -16.13 -1.08
N ARG A 207 -5.83 -17.02 -2.05
CA ARG A 207 -6.30 -16.84 -3.43
C ARG A 207 -7.83 -16.83 -3.51
N ALA A 208 -8.49 -17.73 -2.80
CA ALA A 208 -9.96 -17.79 -2.72
C ALA A 208 -10.57 -16.61 -1.95
N LEU A 209 -9.86 -16.07 -0.96
CA LEU A 209 -10.27 -14.89 -0.22
C LEU A 209 -10.14 -13.61 -1.08
N CYS A 210 -9.01 -13.45 -1.78
CA CYS A 210 -8.79 -12.30 -2.67
C CYS A 210 -9.75 -12.29 -3.87
N ASP A 211 -9.93 -13.42 -4.55
CA ASP A 211 -11.25 -14.00 -4.74
C ASP A 211 -12.48 -13.10 -4.66
N GLU A 212 -13.04 -13.23 -3.47
CA GLU A 212 -14.28 -12.66 -3.01
C GLU A 212 -14.16 -11.15 -2.76
N VAL A 213 -13.01 -10.70 -2.23
CA VAL A 213 -12.80 -9.29 -1.86
C VAL A 213 -12.58 -8.42 -3.10
N PHE A 214 -11.67 -8.81 -3.99
CA PHE A 214 -11.25 -8.03 -5.16
C PHE A 214 -12.02 -8.40 -6.43
N GLY A 215 -12.61 -9.59 -6.48
CA GLY A 215 -13.22 -10.14 -7.70
C GLY A 215 -12.18 -10.84 -8.58
N GLU A 216 -12.55 -12.01 -9.10
CA GLU A 216 -11.65 -12.88 -9.88
C GLU A 216 -11.05 -12.19 -11.12
N GLU A 217 -11.80 -11.29 -11.75
CA GLU A 217 -11.33 -10.52 -12.93
C GLU A 217 -10.14 -9.60 -12.63
N ASN A 218 -9.98 -9.22 -11.36
CA ASN A 218 -8.92 -8.33 -10.90
C ASN A 218 -7.66 -9.08 -10.46
N TRP A 219 -7.63 -10.41 -10.61
CA TRP A 219 -6.42 -11.21 -10.44
C TRP A 219 -5.41 -10.90 -11.57
N LEU A 220 -4.17 -10.58 -11.19
CA LEU A 220 -3.10 -10.25 -12.14
C LEU A 220 -2.15 -11.42 -12.40
N GLY A 221 -1.91 -12.25 -11.38
CA GLY A 221 -0.98 -13.36 -11.48
C GLY A 221 -0.60 -13.96 -10.14
N ASN A 222 0.26 -14.98 -10.21
CA ASN A 222 0.95 -15.54 -9.06
C ASN A 222 2.44 -15.65 -9.41
N ILE A 223 3.30 -15.08 -8.58
CA ILE A 223 4.75 -15.13 -8.74
C ILE A 223 5.28 -16.24 -7.83
N VAL A 224 6.00 -17.20 -8.40
CA VAL A 224 6.76 -18.19 -7.64
C VAL A 224 8.12 -17.60 -7.32
N TRP A 225 8.41 -17.41 -6.04
CA TRP A 225 9.70 -16.94 -5.58
C TRP A 225 10.54 -18.12 -5.12
N LYS A 226 11.45 -18.59 -5.99
CA LYS A 226 12.46 -19.58 -5.62
C LYS A 226 13.50 -18.93 -4.72
N ASN A 227 13.36 -19.17 -3.42
CA ASN A 227 14.05 -18.42 -2.37
C ASN A 227 14.99 -19.28 -1.51
N ALA A 228 14.86 -20.60 -1.56
CA ALA A 228 15.63 -21.50 -0.71
C ALA A 228 16.40 -22.54 -1.52
N THR A 229 17.26 -23.27 -0.83
CA THR A 229 17.85 -24.51 -1.32
C THR A 229 17.77 -25.50 -0.18
N ASP A 230 16.99 -26.57 -0.36
CA ASP A 230 16.80 -27.60 0.66
C ASP A 230 17.38 -28.93 0.17
N ASN A 231 18.44 -29.38 0.84
CA ASN A 231 19.11 -30.64 0.53
C ASN A 231 18.65 -31.78 1.45
N ASN A 232 17.68 -31.55 2.33
CA ASN A 232 17.13 -32.60 3.18
C ASN A 232 16.36 -33.63 2.33
N PRO A 233 16.53 -34.94 2.58
CA PRO A 233 15.85 -35.97 1.81
C PRO A 233 14.34 -35.95 2.08
N THR A 234 13.55 -35.70 1.04
CA THR A 234 12.08 -35.65 1.06
C THR A 234 11.53 -36.16 -0.29
N GLN A 235 10.21 -36.33 -0.41
CA GLN A 235 9.57 -36.65 -1.69
C GLN A 235 9.70 -35.49 -2.69
N VAL A 236 9.47 -34.26 -2.21
CA VAL A 236 9.59 -33.02 -2.99
C VAL A 236 10.25 -31.97 -2.10
N ALA A 237 11.39 -31.43 -2.53
CA ALA A 237 12.05 -30.32 -1.85
C ALA A 237 11.31 -29.02 -2.18
N ILE A 238 10.67 -28.44 -1.17
CA ILE A 238 9.96 -27.16 -1.30
C ILE A 238 11.01 -26.05 -1.16
N GLU A 239 11.34 -25.41 -2.27
CA GLU A 239 12.41 -24.39 -2.37
C GLU A 239 11.87 -23.02 -2.78
N HIS A 240 10.56 -22.84 -2.76
CA HIS A 240 9.88 -21.63 -3.20
C HIS A 240 8.73 -21.24 -2.29
N GLU A 241 8.40 -19.95 -2.34
CA GLU A 241 7.20 -19.34 -1.80
C GLU A 241 6.44 -18.63 -2.93
N TYR A 242 5.36 -17.95 -2.60
CA TYR A 242 4.51 -17.24 -3.56
C TYR A 242 4.37 -15.76 -3.23
N VAL A 243 4.12 -14.97 -4.27
CA VAL A 243 3.60 -13.62 -4.16
C VAL A 243 2.34 -13.52 -5.03
N LEU A 244 1.17 -13.46 -4.40
CA LEU A 244 -0.09 -13.26 -5.12
C LEU A 244 -0.21 -11.80 -5.55
N VAL A 245 -0.78 -11.58 -6.74
CA VAL A 245 -0.91 -10.25 -7.32
C VAL A 245 -2.36 -9.97 -7.72
N TYR A 246 -2.95 -8.93 -7.14
CA TYR A 246 -4.28 -8.40 -7.45
C TYR A 246 -4.21 -6.91 -7.75
N CYS A 247 -5.27 -6.38 -8.35
CA CYS A 247 -5.49 -4.94 -8.48
C CYS A 247 -6.87 -4.56 -7.96
N LYS A 248 -7.12 -3.25 -7.80
CA LYS A 248 -8.47 -2.75 -7.50
C LYS A 248 -9.38 -2.82 -8.72
N SER A 249 -8.91 -2.33 -9.86
CA SER A 249 -9.63 -2.37 -11.14
C SER A 249 -8.70 -2.77 -12.29
N ARG A 250 -8.99 -3.92 -12.91
CA ARG A 250 -8.21 -4.48 -14.02
C ARG A 250 -8.17 -3.56 -15.24
N GLN A 251 -9.20 -2.73 -15.42
CA GLN A 251 -9.33 -1.83 -16.57
C GLN A 251 -8.39 -0.62 -16.46
N ASP A 252 -8.09 -0.20 -15.22
CA ASP A 252 -7.28 0.99 -14.94
C ASP A 252 -5.79 0.66 -14.83
N VAL A 253 -5.44 -0.60 -14.50
CA VAL A 253 -4.05 -1.06 -14.50
C VAL A 253 -3.49 -1.17 -15.92
N SER A 254 -2.27 -0.65 -16.11
CA SER A 254 -1.53 -0.78 -17.37
C SER A 254 -1.50 -2.23 -17.87
N SER A 255 -1.87 -2.42 -19.14
CA SER A 255 -1.84 -3.73 -19.81
C SER A 255 -0.44 -4.36 -19.89
N VAL A 256 0.63 -3.57 -19.69
CA VAL A 256 2.02 -4.04 -19.72
C VAL A 256 2.84 -3.33 -18.65
N TRP A 257 3.53 -4.11 -17.81
CA TRP A 257 4.55 -3.60 -16.89
C TRP A 257 5.95 -3.78 -17.46
N LYS A 258 6.72 -2.70 -17.40
CA LYS A 258 8.10 -2.62 -17.88
C LYS A 258 8.94 -1.89 -16.85
N SER A 259 9.99 -2.55 -16.39
CA SER A 259 11.01 -1.93 -15.56
C SER A 259 11.91 -1.08 -16.45
N LYS A 260 12.16 0.14 -15.98
CA LYS A 260 13.08 1.09 -16.63
C LYS A 260 14.48 1.01 -16.02
N VAL A 261 14.58 0.53 -14.79
CA VAL A 261 15.81 0.45 -14.00
C VAL A 261 16.47 -0.91 -14.24
N SER A 262 17.64 -0.92 -14.87
CA SER A 262 18.40 -2.15 -15.06
C SER A 262 19.89 -1.83 -15.09
N ALA A 263 20.59 -2.10 -13.98
CA ALA A 263 22.02 -1.82 -13.85
C ALA A 263 22.86 -2.44 -14.98
N ILE A 264 22.46 -3.62 -15.46
CA ILE A 264 23.13 -4.30 -16.58
C ILE A 264 22.88 -3.55 -17.89
N LYS A 265 21.65 -3.09 -18.12
CA LYS A 265 21.32 -2.24 -19.29
C LYS A 265 22.16 -0.96 -19.27
N ASP A 266 22.22 -0.28 -18.13
CA ASP A 266 22.97 0.97 -18.00
C ASP A 266 24.47 0.76 -18.18
N THR A 267 25.01 -0.36 -17.70
CA THR A 267 26.39 -0.78 -17.97
C THR A 267 26.65 -0.94 -19.47
N LEU A 268 25.75 -1.61 -20.20
CA LEU A 268 25.87 -1.79 -21.65
C LEU A 268 25.73 -0.49 -22.44
N ILE A 269 24.89 0.43 -21.97
CA ILE A 269 24.78 1.77 -22.58
C ILE A 269 26.07 2.55 -22.35
N SER A 270 26.55 2.61 -21.11
CA SER A 270 27.76 3.35 -20.72
C SER A 270 29.01 2.88 -21.49
N ILE A 271 29.28 1.57 -21.52
CA ILE A 271 30.41 1.04 -22.29
C ILE A 271 30.24 1.28 -23.81
N GLY A 272 29.00 1.19 -24.30
CA GLY A 272 28.69 1.44 -25.70
C GLY A 272 28.99 2.88 -26.10
N ASP A 273 28.56 3.83 -25.28
CA ASP A 273 28.77 5.25 -25.51
C ASP A 273 30.26 5.63 -25.35
N GLN A 274 30.97 5.04 -24.38
CA GLN A 274 32.41 5.21 -24.23
C GLN A 274 33.17 4.75 -25.49
N LEU A 275 32.94 3.50 -25.93
CA LEU A 275 33.66 2.96 -27.09
C LEU A 275 33.33 3.70 -28.39
N ASN A 276 32.11 4.21 -28.53
CA ASN A 276 31.72 5.06 -29.66
C ASN A 276 32.48 6.40 -29.70
N GLN A 277 32.91 6.93 -28.55
CA GLN A 277 33.76 8.12 -28.50
C GLN A 277 35.22 7.80 -28.86
N GLU A 278 35.71 6.61 -28.51
CA GLU A 278 37.10 6.18 -28.74
C GLU A 278 37.36 5.65 -30.17
N HIS A 279 36.33 5.13 -30.84
CA HIS A 279 36.46 4.44 -32.12
C HIS A 279 35.42 4.90 -33.15
N SER A 280 35.87 5.65 -34.16
CA SER A 280 35.03 6.07 -35.29
C SER A 280 34.91 5.02 -36.40
N GLU A 281 35.83 4.04 -36.45
CA GLU A 281 35.81 2.97 -37.45
C GLU A 281 34.99 1.75 -36.96
N PRO A 282 33.92 1.34 -37.65
CA PRO A 282 33.02 0.27 -37.18
C PRO A 282 33.71 -1.07 -36.87
N VAL A 283 34.74 -1.43 -37.66
CA VAL A 283 35.48 -2.68 -37.46
C VAL A 283 36.29 -2.64 -36.16
N LYS A 284 36.92 -1.50 -35.85
CA LYS A 284 37.68 -1.31 -34.61
C LYS A 284 36.75 -1.24 -33.41
N LEU A 285 35.62 -0.52 -33.54
CA LEU A 285 34.57 -0.45 -32.53
C LEU A 285 34.05 -1.84 -32.15
N GLN A 286 33.64 -2.64 -33.15
CA GLN A 286 33.16 -4.00 -32.89
C GLN A 286 34.25 -4.89 -32.30
N ALA A 287 35.51 -4.76 -32.72
CA ALA A 287 36.62 -5.55 -32.17
C ALA A 287 36.88 -5.23 -30.69
N ALA A 288 36.92 -3.95 -30.33
CA ALA A 288 37.08 -3.48 -28.95
C ALA A 288 35.94 -3.96 -28.06
N TYR A 289 34.69 -3.77 -28.50
CA TYR A 289 33.52 -4.25 -27.76
C TYR A 289 33.51 -5.78 -27.63
N SER A 290 33.90 -6.52 -28.68
CA SER A 290 33.95 -7.99 -28.62
C SER A 290 35.00 -8.51 -27.64
N ALA A 291 36.07 -7.76 -27.38
CA ALA A 291 37.04 -8.10 -26.33
C ALA A 291 36.41 -7.91 -24.94
N TRP A 292 35.90 -6.71 -24.68
CA TRP A 292 35.20 -6.39 -23.42
C TRP A 292 34.05 -7.36 -23.15
N PHE A 293 33.19 -7.61 -24.13
CA PHE A 293 32.03 -8.49 -23.98
C PHE A 293 32.41 -9.92 -23.62
N ARG A 294 33.53 -10.46 -24.14
CA ARG A 294 33.98 -11.82 -23.82
C ARG A 294 34.44 -11.95 -22.37
N GLU A 295 35.10 -10.93 -21.84
CA GLU A 295 35.58 -10.89 -20.45
C GLU A 295 34.43 -10.70 -19.47
N ASN A 296 33.41 -9.94 -19.89
CA ASN A 296 32.30 -9.51 -19.04
C ASN A 296 31.00 -10.30 -19.29
N LYS A 297 30.99 -11.33 -20.16
CA LYS A 297 29.76 -12.02 -20.54
C LYS A 297 28.99 -12.59 -19.34
N TRP A 298 29.72 -13.16 -18.38
CA TRP A 298 29.16 -13.88 -17.24
C TRP A 298 28.31 -13.00 -16.30
N GLN A 299 28.56 -11.69 -16.28
CA GLN A 299 27.81 -10.72 -15.48
C GLN A 299 26.62 -10.07 -16.22
N LEU A 300 26.42 -10.35 -17.52
CA LEU A 300 25.38 -9.70 -18.32
C LEU A 300 23.99 -10.34 -18.21
N GLY A 301 23.85 -11.44 -17.47
CA GLY A 301 22.56 -12.10 -17.23
C GLY A 301 21.75 -12.32 -18.52
N ARG A 302 20.56 -11.72 -18.61
CA ARG A 302 19.66 -11.83 -19.78
C ARG A 302 20.15 -11.10 -21.02
N LEU A 303 21.09 -10.18 -20.85
CA LEU A 303 21.67 -9.40 -21.93
C LEU A 303 22.98 -10.04 -22.44
N ASP A 304 23.29 -11.29 -22.09
CA ASP A 304 24.46 -12.06 -22.55
C ASP A 304 24.49 -12.35 -24.06
N ARG A 305 23.50 -11.89 -24.82
CA ARG A 305 23.44 -11.99 -26.28
C ARG A 305 23.71 -10.67 -26.99
N TYR A 306 23.89 -9.57 -26.27
CA TYR A 306 24.13 -8.24 -26.82
C TYR A 306 25.59 -8.08 -27.25
N LYS A 307 26.02 -8.89 -28.21
CA LYS A 307 27.43 -9.02 -28.63
C LYS A 307 27.85 -8.10 -29.77
N TYR A 308 26.95 -7.27 -30.28
CA TYR A 308 27.22 -6.35 -31.37
C TYR A 308 27.13 -4.91 -30.92
N ILE A 309 27.81 -4.01 -31.62
CA ILE A 309 27.80 -2.57 -31.36
C ILE A 309 27.88 -1.81 -32.68
N ASP A 310 27.22 -0.66 -32.74
CA ASP A 310 27.46 0.35 -33.76
C ASP A 310 27.26 1.77 -33.22
N ALA A 311 27.18 2.77 -34.10
CA ALA A 311 26.96 4.16 -33.72
C ALA A 311 25.66 4.40 -32.92
N GLY A 312 24.66 3.50 -33.02
CA GLY A 312 23.45 3.52 -32.19
C GLY A 312 23.62 2.85 -30.82
N GLY A 313 24.78 2.26 -30.56
CA GLY A 313 25.16 1.59 -29.31
C GLY A 313 25.13 0.07 -29.41
N VAL A 314 25.16 -0.57 -28.24
CA VAL A 314 25.17 -2.04 -28.11
C VAL A 314 23.83 -2.65 -28.52
N TYR A 315 23.85 -3.75 -29.28
CA TYR A 315 22.66 -4.45 -29.77
C TYR A 315 22.82 -5.98 -29.88
N THR A 316 21.69 -6.66 -30.06
CA THR A 316 21.62 -8.10 -30.36
C THR A 316 20.80 -8.39 -31.62
N GLY A 317 20.95 -9.62 -32.15
CA GLY A 317 20.07 -10.16 -33.19
C GLY A 317 18.99 -11.04 -32.58
N SER A 318 17.76 -10.52 -32.53
CA SER A 318 16.60 -11.24 -32.04
C SER A 318 16.02 -12.17 -33.11
N GLN A 319 15.75 -13.42 -32.73
CA GLN A 319 15.13 -14.43 -33.60
C GLN A 319 13.59 -14.33 -33.64
N SER A 320 13.01 -13.28 -33.04
CA SER A 320 11.57 -13.02 -32.98
C SER A 320 10.94 -12.57 -34.31
N VAL A 321 11.50 -13.02 -35.44
CA VAL A 321 10.94 -12.83 -36.78
C VAL A 321 9.92 -13.90 -37.17
N HIS A 322 9.97 -15.06 -36.52
CA HIS A 322 9.10 -16.19 -36.81
C HIS A 322 7.76 -16.08 -36.10
N ASN A 323 6.70 -16.63 -36.70
CA ASN A 323 5.40 -16.72 -36.05
C ASN A 323 5.35 -17.92 -35.09
N PRO A 324 5.03 -17.75 -33.79
CA PRO A 324 4.98 -18.85 -32.84
C PRO A 324 3.67 -19.65 -32.97
N GLY A 325 3.78 -20.98 -33.02
CA GLY A 325 2.66 -21.92 -32.82
C GLY A 325 1.65 -22.06 -33.97
N ARG A 326 1.72 -21.24 -35.02
CA ARG A 326 0.83 -21.32 -36.19
C ARG A 326 1.46 -20.72 -37.44
N GLU A 327 0.95 -21.11 -38.61
CA GLU A 327 1.36 -20.56 -39.90
C GLU A 327 1.16 -19.03 -39.95
N GLY A 328 2.19 -18.32 -40.41
CA GLY A 328 2.26 -16.87 -40.54
C GLY A 328 2.38 -16.42 -41.99
N TYR A 329 2.99 -15.24 -42.20
CA TYR A 329 3.12 -14.64 -43.51
C TYR A 329 4.26 -15.28 -44.33
N ARG A 330 4.03 -15.49 -45.62
CA ARG A 330 5.00 -16.07 -46.56
C ARG A 330 5.30 -15.07 -47.67
N TYR A 331 6.55 -14.67 -47.75
CA TYR A 331 7.10 -13.81 -48.80
C TYR A 331 8.63 -13.97 -48.80
N ASP A 332 9.28 -13.56 -49.88
CA ASP A 332 10.74 -13.66 -49.97
C ASP A 332 11.40 -12.39 -49.50
N ILE A 333 12.45 -12.54 -48.68
CA ILE A 333 13.36 -11.46 -48.30
C ILE A 333 14.66 -11.71 -49.05
N LEU A 334 15.07 -10.77 -49.90
CA LEU A 334 16.31 -10.91 -50.67
C LEU A 334 17.52 -10.52 -49.82
N HIS A 335 18.55 -11.37 -49.82
CA HIS A 335 19.81 -11.06 -49.13
C HIS A 335 20.55 -9.92 -49.85
N PRO A 336 21.05 -8.88 -49.15
CA PRO A 336 21.59 -7.67 -49.79
C PRO A 336 22.83 -7.93 -50.65
N ILE A 337 23.65 -8.93 -50.28
CA ILE A 337 24.87 -9.29 -51.03
C ILE A 337 24.59 -10.37 -52.11
N THR A 338 24.04 -11.53 -51.73
CA THR A 338 23.85 -12.65 -52.65
C THR A 338 22.64 -12.50 -53.58
N GLN A 339 21.74 -11.56 -53.29
CA GLN A 339 20.49 -11.28 -54.04
C GLN A 339 19.56 -12.50 -54.17
N LYS A 340 19.74 -13.50 -53.30
CA LYS A 340 18.91 -14.71 -53.23
C LYS A 340 17.91 -14.62 -52.06
N PRO A 341 16.79 -15.35 -52.13
CA PRO A 341 15.83 -15.43 -51.03
C PRO A 341 16.46 -16.04 -49.77
N CYS A 342 16.39 -15.31 -48.66
CA CYS A 342 16.79 -15.80 -47.35
C CYS A 342 15.92 -16.97 -46.90
N LYS A 343 16.50 -17.86 -46.09
CA LYS A 343 15.77 -18.97 -45.47
C LYS A 343 14.58 -18.45 -44.67
N GLN A 344 13.39 -18.92 -45.03
CA GLN A 344 12.16 -18.59 -44.30
C GLN A 344 12.06 -19.40 -43.00
N PRO A 345 11.44 -18.85 -41.94
CA PRO A 345 11.09 -19.61 -40.75
C PRO A 345 10.12 -20.76 -41.06
N LEU A 346 10.15 -21.81 -40.24
CA LEU A 346 9.30 -23.00 -40.44
C LEU A 346 7.81 -22.66 -40.54
N PHE A 347 7.32 -21.74 -39.72
CA PHE A 347 5.92 -21.27 -39.71
C PHE A 347 5.73 -19.90 -40.35
N GLY A 348 6.68 -19.44 -41.16
CA GLY A 348 6.61 -18.13 -41.80
C GLY A 348 6.90 -16.98 -40.85
N TYR A 349 6.80 -15.77 -41.38
CA TYR A 349 7.11 -14.54 -40.67
C TYR A 349 5.94 -14.09 -39.78
N ARG A 350 6.28 -13.42 -38.68
CA ARG A 350 5.32 -12.77 -37.78
C ARG A 350 4.72 -11.49 -38.37
N PHE A 351 5.46 -10.82 -39.24
CA PHE A 351 5.11 -9.50 -39.76
C PHE A 351 4.60 -9.59 -41.21
N PRO A 352 3.60 -8.79 -41.60
CA PRO A 352 3.26 -8.59 -43.01
C PRO A 352 4.45 -8.05 -43.82
N GLU A 353 4.46 -8.28 -45.12
CA GLU A 353 5.55 -7.88 -46.04
C GLU A 353 5.85 -6.37 -45.98
N ALA A 354 4.81 -5.53 -45.89
CA ALA A 354 4.96 -4.07 -45.77
C ALA A 354 5.71 -3.66 -44.49
N SER A 355 5.36 -4.27 -43.35
CA SER A 355 6.04 -4.02 -42.07
C SER A 355 7.49 -4.50 -42.11
N MET A 356 7.76 -5.65 -42.74
CA MET A 356 9.13 -6.16 -42.89
C MET A 356 9.97 -5.27 -43.79
N SER A 357 9.40 -4.79 -44.90
CA SER A 357 10.08 -3.87 -45.82
C SER A 357 10.53 -2.61 -45.09
N LYS A 358 9.66 -2.03 -44.25
CA LYS A 358 10.01 -0.89 -43.40
C LYS A 358 11.15 -1.20 -42.43
N LEU A 359 11.15 -2.37 -41.78
CA LEU A 359 12.24 -2.76 -40.88
C LEU A 359 13.59 -2.93 -41.63
N ILE A 360 13.55 -3.37 -42.89
CA ILE A 360 14.74 -3.47 -43.73
C ILE A 360 15.26 -2.07 -44.09
N GLU A 361 14.37 -1.17 -44.52
CA GLU A 361 14.69 0.23 -44.84
C GLU A 361 15.28 0.98 -43.63
N ASP A 362 14.70 0.76 -42.44
CA ASP A 362 15.14 1.36 -41.18
C ASP A 362 16.45 0.72 -40.65
N GLY A 363 17.05 -0.24 -41.36
CA GLY A 363 18.27 -0.94 -40.93
C GLY A 363 18.10 -1.77 -39.65
N LYS A 364 16.85 -2.16 -39.34
CA LYS A 364 16.47 -2.97 -38.17
C LYS A 364 16.53 -4.48 -38.45
N ILE A 365 16.91 -4.91 -39.65
CA ILE A 365 17.09 -6.32 -40.00
C ILE A 365 18.58 -6.67 -40.15
N LEU A 366 19.01 -7.71 -39.45
CA LEU A 366 20.34 -8.30 -39.56
C LEU A 366 20.29 -9.51 -40.50
N PHE A 367 21.12 -9.46 -41.53
CA PHE A 367 21.31 -10.56 -42.47
C PHE A 367 22.43 -11.49 -42.03
N GLY A 368 22.37 -12.75 -42.46
CA GLY A 368 23.47 -13.69 -42.30
C GLY A 368 24.69 -13.30 -43.14
N LYS A 369 25.69 -14.19 -43.16
CA LYS A 369 26.79 -14.05 -44.15
C LYS A 369 26.29 -14.33 -45.58
N ASP A 370 25.23 -15.13 -45.69
CA ASP A 370 24.57 -15.56 -46.91
C ASP A 370 23.06 -15.78 -46.67
N GLU A 371 22.34 -16.22 -47.70
CA GLU A 371 20.90 -16.47 -47.68
C GLU A 371 20.47 -17.68 -46.81
N SER A 372 21.40 -18.52 -46.35
CA SER A 372 21.04 -19.77 -45.65
C SER A 372 20.53 -19.56 -44.23
N LYS A 373 20.80 -18.38 -43.65
CA LYS A 373 20.35 -18.00 -42.30
C LYS A 373 19.03 -17.24 -42.36
N ILE A 374 18.15 -17.52 -41.41
CA ILE A 374 16.96 -16.70 -41.16
C ILE A 374 17.43 -15.32 -40.70
N VAL A 375 16.78 -14.27 -41.19
CA VAL A 375 17.04 -12.89 -40.77
C VAL A 375 16.74 -12.68 -39.27
N GLU A 376 17.43 -11.74 -38.63
CA GLU A 376 17.22 -11.40 -37.21
C GLU A 376 16.80 -9.93 -37.08
N ILE A 377 16.03 -9.59 -36.04
CA ILE A 377 15.70 -8.19 -35.73
C ILE A 377 16.81 -7.61 -34.88
N LYS A 378 17.31 -6.45 -35.27
CA LYS A 378 18.26 -5.66 -34.51
C LYS A 378 17.54 -4.98 -33.35
N VAL A 379 17.93 -5.32 -32.12
CA VAL A 379 17.36 -4.75 -30.89
C VAL A 379 18.48 -4.13 -30.07
N TYR A 380 18.39 -2.83 -29.79
CA TYR A 380 19.41 -2.13 -29.01
C TYR A 380 19.22 -2.37 -27.51
N ALA A 381 20.33 -2.37 -26.75
CA ALA A 381 20.29 -2.50 -25.29
C ALA A 381 19.49 -1.35 -24.65
N ARG A 382 19.60 -0.13 -25.20
CA ARG A 382 18.81 1.03 -24.76
C ARG A 382 17.29 0.85 -24.94
N GLU A 383 16.87 0.03 -25.89
CA GLU A 383 15.46 -0.32 -26.15
C GLU A 383 14.98 -1.49 -25.28
N TYR A 384 15.87 -2.13 -24.53
CA TYR A 384 15.51 -3.20 -23.61
C TYR A 384 14.73 -2.66 -22.41
N SER A 385 13.69 -3.40 -22.05
CA SER A 385 12.87 -3.16 -20.87
C SER A 385 12.58 -4.52 -20.24
N ASP A 386 12.91 -4.66 -18.96
CA ASP A 386 12.63 -5.89 -18.24
C ASP A 386 11.12 -6.13 -18.16
N LYS A 387 10.75 -7.40 -18.07
CA LYS A 387 9.39 -7.84 -17.75
C LYS A 387 9.40 -8.43 -16.36
N LEU A 388 8.30 -8.33 -15.63
CA LEU A 388 8.14 -9.03 -14.38
C LEU A 388 7.86 -10.50 -14.69
N ASP A 389 8.76 -11.40 -14.32
CA ASP A 389 8.54 -12.83 -14.51
C ASP A 389 7.74 -13.42 -13.37
N SER A 390 6.91 -14.40 -13.71
CA SER A 390 6.15 -15.19 -12.73
C SER A 390 7.04 -16.17 -11.96
N VAL A 391 8.34 -16.25 -12.25
CA VAL A 391 9.31 -17.01 -11.47
C VAL A 391 10.50 -16.10 -11.18
N ILE A 392 10.69 -15.78 -9.91
CA ILE A 392 11.82 -14.99 -9.43
C ILE A 392 12.77 -15.93 -8.69
N GLU A 393 14.04 -15.94 -9.10
CA GLU A 393 15.10 -16.66 -8.40
C GLU A 393 15.94 -15.64 -7.63
N LEU A 394 15.78 -15.63 -6.30
CA LEU A 394 16.50 -14.74 -5.40
C LEU A 394 16.61 -15.40 -4.03
N ASP A 395 17.83 -15.67 -3.57
CA ASP A 395 18.05 -16.34 -2.29
C ASP A 395 17.52 -15.51 -1.11
N GLY A 396 16.55 -16.05 -0.37
CA GLY A 396 15.91 -15.40 0.77
C GLY A 396 16.85 -15.13 1.94
N ARG A 397 18.00 -15.83 2.02
CA ARG A 397 19.04 -15.56 3.03
C ARG A 397 19.66 -14.17 2.88
N ALA A 398 19.50 -13.53 1.72
CA ALA A 398 19.92 -12.15 1.49
C ALA A 398 19.28 -11.20 2.52
N GLY A 399 17.99 -11.34 2.84
CA GLY A 399 17.32 -10.48 3.82
C GLY A 399 17.91 -10.62 5.23
N ALA A 400 18.18 -11.86 5.67
CA ALA A 400 18.81 -12.09 6.96
C ALA A 400 20.26 -11.58 7.02
N THR A 401 20.95 -11.57 5.88
CA THR A 401 22.30 -11.01 5.75
C THR A 401 22.25 -9.49 5.81
N GLU A 402 21.32 -8.85 5.08
CA GLU A 402 21.10 -7.39 5.12
C GLU A 402 20.84 -6.90 6.55
N VAL A 403 19.95 -7.57 7.29
CA VAL A 403 19.70 -7.23 8.70
C VAL A 403 20.94 -7.48 9.56
N GLY A 404 21.63 -8.61 9.36
CA GLY A 404 22.88 -8.91 10.07
C GLY A 404 23.96 -7.84 9.86
N ASP A 405 24.08 -7.32 8.64
CA ASP A 405 25.05 -6.28 8.28
C ASP A 405 24.71 -4.92 8.92
N LEU A 406 23.42 -4.58 9.03
CA LEU A 406 22.97 -3.33 9.64
C LEU A 406 23.09 -3.33 11.16
N PHE A 407 22.79 -4.46 11.81
CA PHE A 407 22.70 -4.57 13.28
C PHE A 407 23.89 -5.30 13.93
N GLY A 408 24.78 -5.90 13.14
CA GLY A 408 25.86 -6.76 13.62
C GLY A 408 25.39 -8.09 14.22
N ASP A 409 24.08 -8.38 14.21
CA ASP A 409 23.46 -9.62 14.67
C ASP A 409 22.11 -9.83 13.97
N LYS A 410 21.55 -11.04 14.05
CA LYS A 410 20.25 -11.39 13.48
C LYS A 410 19.12 -11.02 14.44
N VAL A 411 18.84 -9.72 14.55
CA VAL A 411 17.81 -9.18 15.47
C VAL A 411 16.38 -9.53 15.07
N PHE A 412 16.14 -9.82 13.79
CA PHE A 412 14.84 -10.18 13.23
C PHE A 412 14.90 -11.57 12.56
N THR A 413 13.79 -12.31 12.59
CA THR A 413 13.71 -13.66 12.02
C THR A 413 13.04 -13.61 10.65
N ASN A 414 13.65 -14.24 9.63
CA ASN A 414 13.12 -14.34 8.27
C ASN A 414 12.68 -13.01 7.61
N PRO A 415 13.47 -11.93 7.67
CA PRO A 415 13.14 -10.69 6.96
C PRO A 415 13.15 -10.92 5.45
N LYS A 416 12.20 -10.32 4.73
CA LYS A 416 12.22 -10.30 3.26
C LYS A 416 13.43 -9.51 2.74
N PRO A 417 14.11 -9.94 1.67
CA PRO A 417 15.20 -9.18 1.06
C PRO A 417 14.69 -7.87 0.44
N SER A 418 15.39 -6.76 0.65
CA SER A 418 15.03 -5.46 0.06
C SER A 418 15.04 -5.49 -1.47
N GLN A 419 15.91 -6.31 -2.07
CA GLN A 419 15.97 -6.50 -3.52
C GLN A 419 14.66 -7.06 -4.12
N LEU A 420 13.96 -7.95 -3.40
CA LEU A 420 12.68 -8.49 -3.88
C LEU A 420 11.65 -7.38 -4.04
N LEU A 421 11.47 -6.58 -2.98
CA LEU A 421 10.49 -5.50 -2.96
C LEU A 421 10.89 -4.38 -3.94
N THR A 422 12.17 -4.03 -4.01
CA THR A 422 12.69 -3.06 -4.99
C THR A 422 12.32 -3.47 -6.41
N GLN A 423 12.51 -4.76 -6.74
CA GLN A 423 12.13 -5.29 -8.05
C GLN A 423 10.62 -5.18 -8.29
N LEU A 424 9.78 -5.57 -7.34
CA LEU A 424 8.31 -5.52 -7.50
C LEU A 424 7.80 -4.09 -7.64
N LEU A 425 8.26 -3.17 -6.78
CA LEU A 425 7.82 -1.79 -6.74
C LEU A 425 8.24 -1.00 -8.00
N ASP A 426 9.41 -1.27 -8.57
CA ASP A 426 9.86 -0.63 -9.83
C ASP A 426 8.92 -0.91 -11.02
N PHE A 427 8.23 -2.05 -11.03
CA PHE A 427 7.29 -2.38 -12.11
C PHE A 427 5.94 -1.67 -12.00
N VAL A 428 5.52 -1.32 -10.79
CA VAL A 428 4.14 -0.87 -10.54
C VAL A 428 4.04 0.57 -10.06
N THR A 429 5.12 1.17 -9.57
CA THR A 429 5.12 2.53 -9.00
C THR A 429 5.80 3.55 -9.91
N SER A 430 5.25 4.75 -9.91
CA SER A 430 5.83 5.99 -10.42
C SER A 430 6.61 6.71 -9.30
N PRO A 431 7.44 7.71 -9.64
CA PRO A 431 8.30 8.38 -8.66
C PRO A 431 7.59 9.11 -7.51
N ASP A 432 6.30 9.39 -7.56
CA ASP A 432 5.53 10.16 -6.55
C ASP A 432 4.43 9.34 -5.84
N ASP A 433 4.34 8.05 -6.17
CA ASP A 433 3.33 7.14 -5.67
C ASP A 433 3.52 6.77 -4.19
N ILE A 434 2.46 6.27 -3.56
CA ILE A 434 2.46 5.82 -2.15
C ILE A 434 2.46 4.29 -2.07
N VAL A 435 3.37 3.76 -1.25
CA VAL A 435 3.49 2.33 -0.94
C VAL A 435 3.06 2.05 0.50
N PHE A 436 2.14 1.11 0.67
CA PHE A 436 1.62 0.72 1.97
C PHE A 436 2.10 -0.68 2.34
N ASP A 437 2.42 -0.87 3.62
CA ASP A 437 2.71 -2.19 4.19
C ASP A 437 2.24 -2.23 5.66
N PHE A 438 1.09 -2.87 5.86
CA PHE A 438 0.48 -3.01 7.18
C PHE A 438 0.85 -4.34 7.89
N PHE A 439 1.87 -5.03 7.39
CA PHE A 439 2.56 -6.14 8.03
C PHE A 439 4.08 -5.89 7.95
N SER A 440 4.51 -4.68 8.33
CA SER A 440 5.83 -4.17 7.95
C SER A 440 7.00 -4.98 8.51
N GLY A 441 6.82 -5.65 9.65
CA GLY A 441 7.81 -6.55 10.26
C GLY A 441 9.14 -5.85 10.48
N SER A 442 10.14 -6.21 9.68
CA SER A 442 11.46 -5.57 9.74
C SER A 442 11.55 -4.23 9.00
N ALA A 443 10.47 -3.70 8.42
CA ALA A 443 10.41 -2.49 7.60
C ALA A 443 11.20 -2.57 6.27
N THR A 444 11.21 -3.74 5.62
CA THR A 444 11.86 -3.93 4.31
C THR A 444 11.26 -3.03 3.22
N THR A 445 9.97 -2.72 3.29
CA THR A 445 9.28 -1.85 2.33
C THR A 445 9.82 -0.42 2.32
N ALA A 446 10.16 0.15 3.48
CA ALA A 446 10.79 1.47 3.57
C ALA A 446 12.20 1.47 2.95
N ASP A 447 13.00 0.44 3.24
CA ASP A 447 14.34 0.25 2.67
C ASP A 447 14.28 0.21 1.13
N ALA A 448 13.40 -0.62 0.57
CA ALA A 448 13.20 -0.72 -0.88
C ALA A 448 12.72 0.60 -1.52
N THR A 449 11.80 1.31 -0.85
CA THR A 449 11.28 2.59 -1.35
C THR A 449 12.37 3.66 -1.40
N MET A 450 13.19 3.78 -0.35
CA MET A 450 14.34 4.69 -0.32
C MET A 450 15.40 4.33 -1.37
N GLN A 451 15.67 3.03 -1.60
CA GLN A 451 16.59 2.59 -2.64
C GLN A 451 16.11 2.99 -4.04
N LEU A 452 14.81 2.86 -4.33
CA LEU A 452 14.24 3.29 -5.61
C LEU A 452 14.35 4.80 -5.77
N ASN A 453 13.92 5.58 -4.78
CA ASN A 453 14.02 7.04 -4.81
C ASN A 453 15.47 7.51 -5.01
N ALA A 454 16.44 6.89 -4.34
CA ALA A 454 17.86 7.20 -4.52
C ALA A 454 18.38 6.83 -5.92
N THR A 455 17.77 5.85 -6.58
CA THR A 455 18.18 5.37 -7.91
C THR A 455 17.61 6.23 -9.03
N ASP A 456 16.34 6.61 -8.94
CA ASP A 456 15.63 7.32 -10.02
C ASP A 456 15.31 8.79 -9.71
N GLY A 457 15.72 9.30 -8.54
CA GLY A 457 15.43 10.66 -8.09
C GLY A 457 13.97 10.86 -7.70
N GLY A 458 13.25 9.78 -7.40
CA GLY A 458 11.85 9.83 -6.98
C GLY A 458 11.63 10.34 -5.56
N SER A 459 10.36 10.57 -5.27
CA SER A 459 9.79 11.01 -4.00
C SER A 459 8.65 10.09 -3.56
N ARG A 460 8.77 8.78 -3.81
CA ARG A 460 7.79 7.77 -3.39
C ARG A 460 7.68 7.82 -1.87
N ARG A 461 6.46 7.73 -1.36
CA ARG A 461 6.19 7.73 0.08
C ARG A 461 5.88 6.33 0.54
N TYR A 462 6.24 6.00 1.77
CA TYR A 462 5.78 4.77 2.41
C TYR A 462 4.92 5.03 3.64
N VAL A 463 3.95 4.14 3.87
CA VAL A 463 3.14 4.08 5.09
C VAL A 463 3.22 2.68 5.65
N LEU A 464 3.87 2.55 6.81
CA LEU A 464 4.07 1.28 7.49
C LEU A 464 3.17 1.16 8.71
N VAL A 465 2.66 -0.05 8.95
CA VAL A 465 2.03 -0.40 10.24
C VAL A 465 2.73 -1.60 10.84
N GLN A 466 2.99 -1.53 12.15
CA GLN A 466 3.53 -2.66 12.90
C GLN A 466 2.91 -2.75 14.29
N LEU A 467 2.43 -3.95 14.63
CA LEU A 467 2.04 -4.28 15.99
C LEU A 467 3.29 -4.24 16.91
N PRO A 468 3.24 -3.61 18.09
CA PRO A 468 4.33 -3.61 19.06
C PRO A 468 4.43 -4.97 19.79
N GLU A 469 4.64 -6.04 19.03
CA GLU A 469 4.77 -7.40 19.56
C GLU A 469 6.05 -7.53 20.39
N ALA A 470 5.91 -8.03 21.62
CA ALA A 470 7.03 -8.18 22.55
C ALA A 470 8.06 -9.21 22.07
N ILE A 471 9.34 -8.83 22.10
CA ILE A 471 10.44 -9.72 21.79
C ILE A 471 10.73 -10.60 23.00
N ALA A 472 10.71 -11.92 22.80
CA ALA A 472 11.03 -12.88 23.86
C ALA A 472 12.45 -12.67 24.45
N GLU A 473 12.55 -12.79 25.78
CA GLU A 473 13.81 -12.63 26.51
C GLU A 473 14.93 -13.53 25.94
N GLY A 474 16.14 -12.98 25.83
CA GLY A 474 17.32 -13.71 25.36
C GLY A 474 17.46 -13.83 23.84
N LYS A 475 16.45 -13.44 23.05
CA LYS A 475 16.59 -13.26 21.60
C LYS A 475 17.61 -12.14 21.28
N PRO A 476 18.28 -12.18 20.10
CA PRO A 476 19.27 -11.16 19.73
C PRO A 476 18.75 -9.72 19.85
N GLY A 477 17.55 -9.43 19.33
CA GLY A 477 16.94 -8.10 19.45
C GLY A 477 16.78 -7.67 20.92
N TRP A 478 16.28 -8.55 21.79
CA TRP A 478 16.12 -8.25 23.21
C TRP A 478 17.43 -7.90 23.90
N LYS A 479 18.50 -8.65 23.59
CA LYS A 479 19.86 -8.42 24.12
C LYS A 479 20.47 -7.10 23.66
N GLN A 480 20.07 -6.59 22.50
CA GLN A 480 20.52 -5.30 21.98
C GLN A 480 19.73 -4.11 22.53
N GLY A 481 18.67 -4.36 23.31
CA GLY A 481 17.89 -3.31 23.98
C GLY A 481 16.48 -3.14 23.42
N TYR A 482 16.17 -3.72 22.27
CA TYR A 482 14.82 -3.69 21.71
C TYR A 482 13.86 -4.48 22.60
N ARG A 483 12.62 -4.02 22.73
CA ARG A 483 11.55 -4.64 23.51
C ARG A 483 10.42 -5.13 22.62
N THR A 484 10.19 -4.47 21.50
CA THR A 484 9.13 -4.82 20.55
C THR A 484 9.65 -4.90 19.13
N ILE A 485 8.93 -5.62 18.27
CA ILE A 485 9.29 -5.77 16.86
C ILE A 485 9.32 -4.41 16.14
N ASP A 486 8.41 -3.50 16.44
CA ASP A 486 8.37 -2.18 15.79
C ASP A 486 9.65 -1.36 16.00
N GLU A 487 10.30 -1.49 17.16
CA GLU A 487 11.55 -0.79 17.45
C GLU A 487 12.68 -1.26 16.52
N ILE A 488 12.71 -2.54 16.16
CA ILE A 488 13.67 -3.07 15.18
C ILE A 488 13.38 -2.49 13.80
N GLY A 489 12.11 -2.43 13.39
CA GLY A 489 11.70 -1.85 12.11
C GLY A 489 12.12 -0.37 12.00
N ARG A 490 11.79 0.44 13.01
CA ARG A 490 12.16 1.86 13.07
C ARG A 490 13.66 2.08 13.02
N ASP A 491 14.44 1.33 13.79
CA ASP A 491 15.91 1.46 13.76
C ASP A 491 16.52 0.92 12.46
N ARG A 492 15.89 -0.08 11.81
CA ARG A 492 16.31 -0.52 10.47
C ARG A 492 16.18 0.62 9.48
N ILE A 493 15.07 1.37 9.50
CA ILE A 493 14.85 2.52 8.61
C ILE A 493 16.00 3.52 8.76
N HIS A 494 16.34 3.93 9.98
CA HIS A 494 17.45 4.85 10.24
C HIS A 494 18.80 4.32 9.70
N LYS A 495 19.10 3.04 9.95
CA LYS A 495 20.35 2.42 9.50
C LYS A 495 20.41 2.26 7.97
N ALA A 496 19.29 1.89 7.34
CA ALA A 496 19.17 1.78 5.90
C ALA A 496 19.31 3.16 5.23
N ALA A 497 18.62 4.17 5.76
CA ALA A 497 18.74 5.56 5.31
C ALA A 497 20.20 6.05 5.33
N ALA A 498 20.90 5.87 6.46
CA ALA A 498 22.31 6.24 6.59
C ALA A 498 23.22 5.49 5.58
N LYS A 499 22.97 4.19 5.38
CA LYS A 499 23.71 3.38 4.40
C LYS A 499 23.48 3.85 2.98
N ILE A 500 22.22 4.13 2.60
CA ILE A 500 21.84 4.61 1.28
C ILE A 500 22.47 6.00 1.04
N GLN A 501 22.30 6.93 1.97
CA GLN A 501 22.87 8.28 1.87
C GLN A 501 24.39 8.25 1.72
N SER A 502 25.09 7.41 2.51
CA SER A 502 26.54 7.26 2.40
C SER A 502 26.98 6.64 1.07
N ALA A 503 26.15 5.79 0.46
CA ALA A 503 26.48 5.08 -0.77
C ALA A 503 26.17 5.90 -2.03
N THR A 504 25.07 6.66 -2.03
CA THR A 504 24.55 7.35 -3.22
C THR A 504 24.70 8.86 -3.17
N GLY A 505 24.68 9.46 -1.97
CA GLY A 505 24.61 10.92 -1.81
C GLY A 505 23.34 11.57 -2.36
N ALA A 506 22.27 10.79 -2.57
CA ALA A 506 21.02 11.27 -3.14
C ALA A 506 20.30 12.24 -2.17
N GLU A 507 19.64 13.25 -2.71
CA GLU A 507 18.78 14.17 -1.94
C GLU A 507 17.34 13.65 -1.97
N ILE A 508 17.01 12.75 -1.04
CA ILE A 508 15.67 12.16 -0.89
C ILE A 508 15.16 12.31 0.55
N ASP A 509 13.87 12.04 0.77
CA ASP A 509 13.29 11.93 2.11
C ASP A 509 13.78 10.63 2.79
N TYR A 510 14.65 10.80 3.79
CA TYR A 510 15.24 9.72 4.60
C TYR A 510 14.53 9.52 5.95
N GLY A 511 13.59 10.40 6.30
CA GLY A 511 12.91 10.39 7.59
C GLY A 511 11.61 9.60 7.55
N PHE A 512 10.91 9.60 8.68
CA PHE A 512 9.50 9.23 8.79
C PHE A 512 8.87 9.86 10.03
N ARG A 513 7.58 10.20 9.95
CA ARG A 513 6.79 10.57 11.12
C ARG A 513 6.23 9.32 11.80
N LEU A 514 6.25 9.31 13.12
CA LEU A 514 5.87 8.22 14.01
C LEU A 514 4.57 8.53 14.75
N PHE A 515 3.67 7.57 14.73
CA PHE A 515 2.39 7.61 15.42
C PHE A 515 2.13 6.29 16.14
N ARG A 516 1.39 6.32 17.24
CA ARG A 516 0.96 5.15 18.01
C ARG A 516 -0.56 5.11 18.10
N LEU A 517 -1.14 3.92 18.06
CA LEU A 517 -2.55 3.71 18.32
C LEU A 517 -2.73 3.24 19.76
N GLU A 518 -3.55 3.96 20.50
CA GLU A 518 -3.79 3.70 21.92
C GLU A 518 -5.29 3.69 22.20
N GLU A 519 -5.74 2.80 23.08
CA GLU A 519 -7.10 2.85 23.61
C GLU A 519 -7.17 3.79 24.82
N PRO A 520 -8.11 4.74 24.86
CA PRO A 520 -8.35 5.55 26.05
C PRO A 520 -8.71 4.67 27.26
N ASN A 521 -8.25 5.04 28.45
CA ASN A 521 -8.50 4.23 29.64
C ASN A 521 -10.00 4.11 29.99
N GLY A 522 -10.42 2.99 30.59
CA GLY A 522 -11.83 2.70 30.88
C GLY A 522 -12.55 3.76 31.74
N LYS A 523 -11.87 4.39 32.71
CA LYS A 523 -12.46 5.48 33.51
C LYS A 523 -12.77 6.71 32.65
N THR A 524 -11.93 6.98 31.66
CA THR A 524 -12.14 8.07 30.70
C THR A 524 -13.34 7.74 29.83
N LEU A 525 -13.46 6.50 29.33
CA LEU A 525 -14.62 6.03 28.58
C LEU A 525 -15.94 6.21 29.37
N ASP A 526 -15.99 5.75 30.62
CA ASP A 526 -17.19 5.89 31.47
C ASP A 526 -17.60 7.35 31.66
N GLN A 527 -16.62 8.25 31.84
CA GLN A 527 -16.85 9.68 32.01
C GLN A 527 -17.29 10.37 30.71
N LEU A 528 -16.83 9.91 29.55
CA LEU A 528 -17.25 10.42 28.25
C LEU A 528 -18.68 9.98 27.92
N GLN A 529 -19.06 8.75 28.27
CA GLN A 529 -20.41 8.20 28.09
C GLN A 529 -21.45 8.88 28.98
N SER A 530 -21.11 9.17 30.24
CA SER A 530 -22.03 9.76 31.22
C SER A 530 -22.24 11.28 31.09
N PHE A 531 -21.58 11.92 30.12
CA PHE A 531 -21.66 13.36 29.92
C PHE A 531 -23.02 13.80 29.31
N ASP A 532 -23.70 14.70 30.01
CA ASP A 532 -24.95 15.35 29.57
C ASP A 532 -24.77 16.87 29.52
N PRO A 533 -24.75 17.49 28.31
CA PRO A 533 -24.57 18.94 28.17
C PRO A 533 -25.77 19.77 28.64
N ALA A 534 -26.94 19.16 28.90
CA ALA A 534 -28.17 19.85 29.31
C ALA A 534 -28.40 19.89 30.84
N GLN A 535 -27.65 19.11 31.62
CA GLN A 535 -27.74 19.14 33.08
C GLN A 535 -26.92 20.31 33.64
N SER A 536 -27.63 21.34 34.12
CA SER A 536 -27.08 22.61 34.61
C SER A 536 -26.13 22.54 35.81
N ASP A 537 -25.92 21.36 36.40
CA ASP A 537 -24.95 21.12 37.48
C ASP A 537 -23.60 20.58 36.97
N ALA A 538 -23.42 20.37 35.65
CA ALA A 538 -22.11 20.26 35.02
C ALA A 538 -21.44 21.64 34.94
N LEU A 539 -21.18 22.23 36.12
CA LEU A 539 -20.63 23.57 36.33
C LEU A 539 -19.13 23.67 35.97
N PHE A 540 -18.61 22.73 35.20
CA PHE A 540 -17.29 22.80 34.59
C PHE A 540 -17.37 22.19 33.19
N SER A 541 -17.14 23.01 32.16
CA SER A 541 -16.29 22.59 31.04
C SER A 541 -14.99 22.07 31.65
N GLY A 542 -14.99 20.80 32.05
CA GLY A 542 -13.84 20.16 32.65
C GLY A 542 -12.75 20.04 31.62
N ASP A 543 -11.50 19.98 32.05
CA ASP A 543 -10.40 19.62 31.17
C ASP A 543 -10.52 18.13 30.80
N TYR A 544 -11.36 17.82 29.80
CA TYR A 544 -11.48 16.50 29.21
C TYR A 544 -10.34 16.21 28.22
N VAL A 545 -9.68 17.26 27.72
CA VAL A 545 -8.53 17.16 26.80
C VAL A 545 -7.38 16.45 27.50
N SER A 546 -7.05 16.83 28.73
CA SER A 546 -5.98 16.19 29.53
C SER A 546 -6.19 14.70 29.78
N LYS A 547 -7.42 14.17 29.63
CA LYS A 547 -7.68 12.73 29.73
C LYS A 547 -7.11 11.95 28.54
N PHE A 548 -6.78 12.64 27.45
CA PHE A 548 -6.08 12.10 26.30
C PHE A 548 -4.57 12.36 26.36
N ASN A 549 -4.01 12.80 27.50
CA ASN A 549 -2.56 12.81 27.70
C ASN A 549 -2.05 11.36 27.71
N LEU A 550 -1.38 10.96 26.63
CA LEU A 550 -0.93 9.59 26.38
C LEU A 550 0.51 9.60 25.89
N ASN A 551 1.36 8.73 26.46
CA ASN A 551 2.78 8.60 26.08
C ASN A 551 3.53 9.94 26.03
N GLU A 552 3.32 10.80 27.04
CA GLU A 552 3.92 12.15 27.14
C GLU A 552 3.44 13.16 26.08
N THR A 553 2.56 12.74 25.17
CA THR A 553 1.89 13.62 24.21
C THR A 553 0.67 14.31 24.85
N PRO A 554 0.55 15.65 24.75
CA PRO A 554 -0.61 16.37 25.22
C PRO A 554 -1.90 15.92 24.53
N GLY A 555 -3.01 15.87 25.27
CA GLY A 555 -4.28 15.39 24.75
C GLY A 555 -4.84 16.22 23.59
N ARG A 556 -4.48 17.50 23.52
CA ARG A 556 -4.78 18.35 22.36
C ARG A 556 -4.22 17.76 21.09
N ASP A 557 -2.95 17.38 21.08
CA ASP A 557 -2.25 16.86 19.90
C ASP A 557 -2.78 15.46 19.52
N VAL A 558 -3.15 14.64 20.51
CA VAL A 558 -3.82 13.35 20.29
C VAL A 558 -5.20 13.53 19.62
N VAL A 559 -6.03 14.43 20.14
CA VAL A 559 -7.36 14.72 19.58
C VAL A 559 -7.23 15.31 18.17
N LEU A 560 -6.31 16.26 17.99
CA LEU A 560 -6.04 16.90 16.70
C LEU A 560 -5.59 15.88 15.66
N ALA A 561 -4.55 15.08 15.94
CA ALA A 561 -4.06 14.07 15.00
C ALA A 561 -5.13 13.06 14.61
N THR A 562 -5.94 12.61 15.59
CA THR A 562 -7.07 11.71 15.32
C THR A 562 -8.12 12.36 14.40
N TRP A 563 -8.40 13.65 14.59
CA TRP A 563 -9.41 14.36 13.80
C TRP A 563 -8.94 14.75 12.41
N LEU A 564 -7.68 15.20 12.25
CA LEU A 564 -7.09 15.47 10.95
C LEU A 564 -7.22 14.25 10.04
N LEU A 565 -6.94 13.06 10.58
CA LEU A 565 -7.08 11.81 9.84
C LEU A 565 -8.54 11.47 9.50
N GLN A 566 -9.47 11.64 10.45
CA GLN A 566 -10.91 11.44 10.23
C GLN A 566 -11.49 12.42 9.20
N ASP A 567 -10.89 13.60 9.07
CA ASP A 567 -11.35 14.69 8.22
C ASP A 567 -10.69 14.73 6.84
N GLY A 568 -9.71 13.86 6.58
CA GLY A 568 -9.08 13.69 5.27
C GLY A 568 -7.78 14.45 5.06
N HIS A 569 -7.22 15.09 6.10
CA HIS A 569 -5.99 15.88 6.02
C HIS A 569 -4.70 15.05 6.18
N GLY A 570 -4.82 13.74 6.44
CA GLY A 570 -3.67 12.87 6.65
C GLY A 570 -2.95 13.12 7.98
N LEU A 571 -1.68 12.71 8.04
CA LEU A 571 -0.82 12.81 9.24
C LEU A 571 0.52 13.52 8.96
N THR A 572 0.75 13.90 7.72
CA THR A 572 1.99 14.54 7.26
C THR A 572 1.82 16.03 7.01
N ASP A 573 0.60 16.53 7.06
CA ASP A 573 0.27 17.93 6.87
C ASP A 573 0.10 18.58 8.24
N ASP A 574 0.65 19.78 8.38
CA ASP A 574 0.70 20.49 9.65
C ASP A 574 -0.45 21.50 9.73
N SER A 575 -1.03 21.65 10.92
CA SER A 575 -2.01 22.71 11.18
C SER A 575 -1.32 24.04 11.47
N GLU A 576 -1.99 25.13 11.10
CA GLU A 576 -1.60 26.48 11.48
C GLU A 576 -2.37 26.92 12.73
N SER A 577 -1.66 27.46 13.72
CA SER A 577 -2.31 28.08 14.89
C SER A 577 -2.80 29.48 14.55
N VAL A 578 -4.10 29.71 14.70
CA VAL A 578 -4.74 31.01 14.52
C VAL A 578 -5.26 31.53 15.85
N ARG A 579 -4.70 32.67 16.27
CA ARG A 579 -5.14 33.37 17.47
C ARG A 579 -6.40 34.21 17.21
N LEU A 580 -7.39 34.03 18.07
CA LEU A 580 -8.59 34.86 18.15
C LEU A 580 -8.31 36.06 19.09
N VAL A 581 -8.98 36.15 20.24
CA VAL A 581 -8.66 37.14 21.27
C VAL A 581 -7.70 36.51 22.27
N ASP A 582 -8.23 35.57 23.05
CA ASP A 582 -7.52 34.82 24.09
C ASP A 582 -7.42 33.33 23.76
N TYR A 583 -8.23 32.85 22.80
CA TYR A 583 -8.21 31.47 22.33
C TYR A 583 -7.34 31.29 21.08
N GLU A 584 -6.64 30.15 21.00
CA GLU A 584 -5.91 29.70 19.82
C GLU A 584 -6.57 28.43 19.27
N LEU A 585 -6.86 28.42 17.96
CA LEU A 585 -7.45 27.29 17.26
C LEU A 585 -6.53 26.81 16.16
N ASP A 586 -6.58 25.51 15.87
CA ASP A 586 -5.86 24.92 14.74
C ASP A 586 -6.66 25.03 13.46
N VAL A 587 -5.99 25.37 12.36
CA VAL A 587 -6.57 25.42 11.02
C VAL A 587 -5.79 24.49 10.12
N CYS A 588 -6.49 23.59 9.44
CA CYS A 588 -5.94 22.77 8.38
C CYS A 588 -6.85 22.88 7.17
N ASP A 589 -6.31 23.37 6.04
CA ASP A 589 -7.06 23.73 4.84
C ASP A 589 -8.33 24.54 5.14
N ASP A 590 -9.51 23.94 4.97
CA ASP A 590 -10.82 24.56 5.10
C ASP A 590 -11.49 24.27 6.46
N SER A 591 -10.75 23.68 7.39
CA SER A 591 -11.26 23.14 8.64
C SER A 591 -10.55 23.78 9.85
N ALA A 592 -11.34 24.31 10.77
CA ALA A 592 -10.89 24.89 12.04
C ALA A 592 -11.26 23.98 13.21
N TYR A 593 -10.37 23.84 14.20
CA TYR A 593 -10.51 22.91 15.32
C TYR A 593 -10.49 23.64 16.67
N ILE A 594 -11.55 23.48 17.44
CA ILE A 594 -11.70 24.01 18.81
C ILE A 594 -11.64 22.81 19.76
N ILE A 595 -10.46 22.59 20.36
CA ILE A 595 -10.16 21.41 21.17
C ILE A 595 -10.01 21.78 22.64
N GLU A 596 -9.17 22.77 22.95
CA GLU A 596 -8.92 23.20 24.34
C GLU A 596 -10.14 23.92 24.94
N PRO A 597 -10.32 23.88 26.28
CA PRO A 597 -11.34 24.67 26.94
C PRO A 597 -10.98 26.15 26.97
N GLY A 598 -11.97 27.00 27.29
CA GLY A 598 -11.75 28.44 27.48
C GLY A 598 -12.15 29.34 26.32
N LEU A 599 -12.83 28.80 25.28
CA LEU A 599 -13.43 29.63 24.23
C LEU A 599 -14.50 30.56 24.83
N THR A 600 -14.38 31.87 24.59
CA THR A 600 -15.32 32.88 25.08
C THR A 600 -16.22 33.46 23.98
N SER A 601 -17.28 34.18 24.36
CA SER A 601 -18.10 34.94 23.40
C SER A 601 -17.28 35.98 22.60
N GLU A 602 -16.24 36.58 23.19
CA GLU A 602 -15.37 37.52 22.49
C GLU A 602 -14.57 36.82 21.38
N ASP A 603 -14.06 35.61 21.66
CA ASP A 603 -13.39 34.77 20.67
C ASP A 603 -14.34 34.37 19.54
N VAL A 604 -15.58 33.98 19.85
CA VAL A 604 -16.59 33.65 18.83
C VAL A 604 -16.83 34.84 17.89
N MET A 605 -16.92 36.06 18.42
CA MET A 605 -17.07 37.26 17.61
C MET A 605 -15.82 37.58 16.77
N ALA A 606 -14.62 37.34 17.31
CA ALA A 606 -13.38 37.47 16.56
C ALA A 606 -13.28 36.47 15.40
N LEU A 607 -13.68 35.21 15.63
CA LEU A 607 -13.75 34.18 14.59
C LEU A 607 -14.70 34.60 13.46
N VAL A 608 -15.91 35.06 13.81
CA VAL A 608 -16.90 35.57 12.84
C VAL A 608 -16.32 36.74 12.04
N SER A 609 -15.61 37.67 12.68
CA SER A 609 -14.98 38.80 11.99
C SER A 609 -13.90 38.36 11.01
N LYS A 610 -13.04 37.39 11.38
CA LYS A 610 -12.01 36.83 10.49
C LYS A 610 -12.63 36.12 9.28
N LEU A 611 -13.73 35.41 9.49
CA LEU A 611 -14.51 34.75 8.43
C LEU A 611 -15.21 35.76 7.49
N GLU A 612 -15.81 36.83 8.03
CA GLU A 612 -16.49 37.86 7.22
C GLU A 612 -15.51 38.71 6.42
N SER A 613 -14.31 38.94 6.94
CA SER A 613 -13.26 39.70 6.25
C SER A 613 -12.48 38.88 5.22
N GLY A 614 -12.60 37.55 5.25
CA GLY A 614 -11.82 36.64 4.41
C GLY A 614 -10.37 36.45 4.88
N GLU A 615 -10.05 36.86 6.11
CA GLU A 615 -8.76 36.57 6.74
C GLU A 615 -8.63 35.08 7.07
N LEU A 616 -9.75 34.42 7.38
CA LEU A 616 -9.84 32.99 7.59
C LEU A 616 -10.81 32.38 6.58
N ASP A 617 -10.35 31.37 5.82
CA ASP A 617 -11.13 30.72 4.78
C ASP A 617 -11.51 29.28 5.13
N VAL A 618 -12.37 29.12 6.14
CA VAL A 618 -12.84 27.80 6.60
C VAL A 618 -14.31 27.56 6.25
N SER A 619 -14.63 26.36 5.76
CA SER A 619 -15.99 25.87 5.53
C SER A 619 -16.56 25.17 6.75
N ARG A 620 -15.69 24.69 7.64
CA ARG A 620 -16.06 23.82 8.75
C ARG A 620 -15.32 24.20 10.03
N VAL A 621 -16.06 24.16 11.15
CA VAL A 621 -15.50 24.27 12.50
C VAL A 621 -15.86 22.99 13.25
N VAL A 622 -14.84 22.23 13.65
CA VAL A 622 -14.97 21.01 14.45
C VAL A 622 -14.71 21.36 15.91
N VAL A 623 -15.63 20.98 16.80
CA VAL A 623 -15.59 21.38 18.20
C VAL A 623 -15.63 20.17 19.11
N PHE A 624 -14.73 20.16 20.09
CA PHE A 624 -14.76 19.18 21.16
C PHE A 624 -15.84 19.58 22.15
N GLY A 625 -16.98 18.88 22.10
CA GLY A 625 -18.18 19.32 22.80
C GLY A 625 -18.02 19.37 24.32
N TYR A 626 -17.04 18.65 24.89
CA TYR A 626 -16.72 18.70 26.33
C TYR A 626 -15.96 19.97 26.75
N SER A 627 -15.34 20.68 25.81
CA SER A 627 -14.46 21.83 26.07
C SER A 627 -15.18 23.17 26.03
N VAL A 628 -16.41 23.22 25.51
CA VAL A 628 -17.13 24.47 25.26
C VAL A 628 -18.43 24.50 26.07
N GLU A 629 -18.66 25.59 26.80
CA GLU A 629 -19.91 25.79 27.54
C GLU A 629 -21.13 25.82 26.60
N PHE A 630 -22.27 25.30 27.06
CA PHE A 630 -23.50 25.22 26.25
C PHE A 630 -23.94 26.57 25.68
N SER A 631 -23.83 27.65 26.46
CA SER A 631 -24.16 29.02 26.05
C SER A 631 -23.29 29.49 24.88
N VAL A 632 -21.97 29.31 24.99
CA VAL A 632 -20.99 29.68 23.97
C VAL A 632 -21.14 28.82 22.72
N MET A 633 -21.37 27.50 22.88
CA MET A 633 -21.64 26.60 21.77
C MET A 633 -22.90 27.01 20.99
N HIS A 634 -23.98 27.39 21.68
CA HIS A 634 -25.20 27.87 21.04
C HIS A 634 -24.97 29.18 20.27
N GLU A 635 -24.19 30.09 20.85
CA GLU A 635 -23.79 31.34 20.19
C GLU A 635 -22.95 31.07 18.93
N LEU A 636 -21.93 30.20 19.03
CA LEU A 636 -21.08 29.78 17.92
C LEU A 636 -21.91 29.24 16.74
N LYS A 637 -22.78 28.26 16.99
CA LYS A 637 -23.65 27.68 15.95
C LYS A 637 -24.55 28.73 15.30
N LYS A 638 -25.17 29.59 16.11
CA LYS A 638 -26.08 30.62 15.61
C LYS A 638 -25.34 31.62 14.71
N ASN A 639 -24.18 32.12 15.15
CA ASN A 639 -23.42 33.11 14.40
C ASN A 639 -22.82 32.53 13.11
N LEU A 640 -22.30 31.30 13.14
CA LEU A 640 -21.74 30.63 11.95
C LEU A 640 -22.79 30.20 10.93
N SER A 641 -24.05 30.00 11.36
CA SER A 641 -25.17 29.73 10.45
C SER A 641 -25.68 30.96 9.68
N VAL A 642 -25.31 32.18 10.11
CA VAL A 642 -25.81 33.45 9.54
C VAL A 642 -24.67 34.46 9.36
N LEU A 643 -23.72 34.16 8.47
CA LEU A 643 -22.66 35.12 8.11
C LEU A 643 -23.16 36.11 7.05
N LYS A 644 -22.81 37.39 7.19
CA LYS A 644 -23.25 38.45 6.25
C LYS A 644 -22.66 38.31 4.85
N SER A 645 -21.53 37.62 4.73
CA SER A 645 -20.87 37.33 3.45
C SER A 645 -21.67 36.37 2.56
N GLY A 646 -22.75 35.75 3.08
CA GLY A 646 -23.50 34.71 2.38
C GLY A 646 -22.82 33.33 2.44
N ARG A 647 -21.68 33.23 3.12
CA ARG A 647 -21.01 31.95 3.43
C ARG A 647 -21.76 31.22 4.53
N SER A 648 -21.75 29.90 4.48
CA SER A 648 -22.22 29.03 5.56
C SER A 648 -21.04 28.22 6.07
N VAL A 649 -20.81 28.25 7.38
CA VAL A 649 -19.78 27.44 8.03
C VAL A 649 -20.47 26.36 8.85
N SER A 650 -20.17 25.08 8.57
CA SER A 650 -20.76 23.97 9.31
C SER A 650 -20.05 23.79 10.66
N VAL A 651 -20.82 23.67 11.74
CA VAL A 651 -20.28 23.33 13.06
C VAL A 651 -20.51 21.85 13.31
N LEU A 652 -19.44 21.09 13.49
CA LEU A 652 -19.48 19.67 13.84
C LEU A 652 -19.05 19.48 15.28
N GLU A 653 -19.96 19.00 16.12
CA GLU A 653 -19.63 18.58 17.49
C GLU A 653 -19.16 17.13 17.49
N ARG A 654 -18.07 16.86 18.21
CA ARG A 654 -17.56 15.51 18.44
C ARG A 654 -17.47 15.24 19.94
N PHE A 655 -17.93 14.05 20.34
CA PHE A 655 -17.91 13.56 21.73
C PHE A 655 -17.15 12.24 21.86
#